data_AF-A0AB34SDC4-F1
#
_entry.id   AF-A0AB34SDC4-F1
#
_cell.length_a   1.000
_cell.length_b   1.000
_cell.length_c   1.000
_cell.angle_alpha   90.00
_cell.angle_beta   90.00
_cell.angle_gamma   90.00
#
_symmetry.space_group_name_H-M   'P 1'
#
loop_
_entity.id
_entity.type
_entity.pdbx_description
1 polymer ?
#
loop_
_entity_poly.entity_id
_entity_poly.type
_entity_poly.pdbx_seq_one_letter_code
_entity_poly.pdbx_strand_id
1 'polypeptide(L)'
;MTDKIKVKGKKYMSESSELKELFATEYEAAVKKGYQEFMLKIEDSEADAVTAFLNLLNELQEMVYEVYPQTVKKYAKVLSNYVSSLESAGFNDDELIQSIKGDNDSVQAKLKKEQYDEAETVKKDLQAKLDAALDLLNEPKSDFKGFEDGLTTSLNSLASNRNQTHVALSGAQDTAIKALQELAGIFTRLRDAMANAKHIHVVSVDEIAGYMELKKLTAENMGDLEAIQDENDGKMLAAAYSKDPFNEMAKVPSKGVSVSMMTIVNRTLFGTMKGDLDQTTPENLNDIKAFVNTLLKNNSVEDVQSYMDKLMEAGDRFGISLTAVGVSKIPGFPKRKENESDDSYQKRIDDFIATQEKMTPELRKIQKDVEKANALTNLYSAIYVRKMGHVPHKMPHGGTYEEKSSIDNLKMGNGNITFDEIKKSQTEWRTFPDKRETVTVGVFDTYGEGKGREMAAELDKIEEKRLKANLKFVSDVIKTGGYLGGPETVAVTQAIGAVLDTAANSDGPSNARDAAAGSTGLLPKKYQAPVRSGAGLVKAFATYHSALEQIDEDKENSEKEAFNTFNDVGGGSVSTGLEGNQKVISTRFSSAFDLQSALSYADYQENGLRNIVYQQALAETGNKEQALDSLKAFDKKMEGTNIYNSTVTNFIKGDNIVTPKPSELQNAFSQIQDEKIIPSKGHWQEYQEAILRKGNDADITYRSGEDIRIQHNQLFDRLVGSGGQ
;
A
#
# COMPACT_ATOMS: atom_id res chain seq x y z
N MET A 1 -23.94 -3.14 3.84
CA MET A 1 -23.78 -4.50 4.40
C MET A 1 -24.81 -4.67 5.49
N THR A 2 -25.53 -5.79 5.55
CA THR A 2 -26.33 -6.15 6.72
C THR A 2 -25.35 -6.68 7.78
N ASP A 3 -25.22 -5.99 8.92
CA ASP A 3 -24.42 -6.48 10.06
C ASP A 3 -25.06 -7.79 10.54
N LYS A 4 -24.49 -8.92 10.10
CA LYS A 4 -24.86 -10.27 10.52
C LYS A 4 -23.78 -10.79 11.45
N ILE A 5 -24.06 -10.87 12.74
CA ILE A 5 -23.25 -11.64 13.70
C ILE A 5 -23.44 -13.11 13.32
N LYS A 6 -22.38 -13.79 12.88
CA LYS A 6 -22.37 -15.24 12.65
C LYS A 6 -21.25 -15.85 13.47
N VAL A 7 -21.57 -16.41 14.63
CA VAL A 7 -20.59 -17.16 15.43
C VAL A 7 -20.70 -18.64 15.06
N LYS A 8 -19.68 -19.19 14.39
CA LYS A 8 -19.57 -20.65 14.21
C LYS A 8 -18.93 -21.25 15.46
N GLY A 9 -19.71 -22.08 16.18
CA GLY A 9 -19.23 -23.08 17.15
C GLY A 9 -18.45 -22.51 18.35
N LYS A 10 -19.17 -22.01 19.36
CA LYS A 10 -18.58 -21.59 20.66
C LYS A 10 -17.68 -22.68 21.27
N LYS A 11 -18.14 -23.94 21.23
CA LYS A 11 -17.37 -25.12 21.64
C LYS A 11 -16.02 -25.23 20.93
N TYR A 12 -15.98 -25.04 19.61
CA TYR A 12 -14.74 -25.08 18.84
C TYR A 12 -13.76 -23.96 19.23
N MET A 13 -14.27 -22.77 19.55
CA MET A 13 -13.42 -21.64 20.01
C MET A 13 -12.86 -21.91 21.41
N SER A 14 -13.65 -22.52 22.31
CA SER A 14 -13.20 -22.92 23.64
C SER A 14 -12.14 -24.04 23.58
N GLU A 15 -12.43 -25.11 22.84
CA GLU A 15 -11.49 -26.23 22.64
C GLU A 15 -10.19 -25.78 21.95
N SER A 16 -10.29 -24.87 20.97
CA SER A 16 -9.11 -24.28 20.31
C SER A 16 -8.29 -23.42 21.27
N SER A 17 -8.93 -22.63 22.13
CA SER A 17 -8.26 -21.81 23.15
C SER A 17 -7.43 -22.68 24.10
N GLU A 18 -8.06 -23.69 24.71
CA GLU A 18 -7.41 -24.61 25.66
C GLU A 18 -6.23 -25.35 25.02
N LEU A 19 -6.42 -25.89 23.81
CA LEU A 19 -5.38 -26.63 23.10
C LEU A 19 -4.18 -25.74 22.73
N LYS A 20 -4.41 -24.48 22.35
CA LYS A 20 -3.35 -23.53 22.02
C LYS A 20 -2.60 -23.03 23.26
N GLU A 21 -3.29 -22.84 24.38
CA GLU A 21 -2.66 -22.49 25.65
C GLU A 21 -1.76 -23.63 26.17
N LEU A 22 -2.23 -24.88 26.07
CA LEU A 22 -1.45 -26.07 26.41
C LEU A 22 -0.21 -26.19 25.50
N PHE A 23 -0.40 -26.11 24.19
CA PHE A 23 0.70 -26.17 23.22
C PHE A 23 1.76 -25.09 23.49
N ALA A 24 1.36 -23.84 23.75
CA ALA A 24 2.31 -22.77 24.04
C ALA A 24 3.11 -23.03 25.32
N THR A 25 2.47 -23.62 26.34
CA THR A 25 3.12 -23.97 27.61
C THR A 25 4.11 -25.12 27.44
N GLU A 26 3.73 -26.15 26.68
CA GLU A 26 4.60 -27.28 26.36
C GLU A 26 5.78 -26.86 25.47
N TYR A 27 5.53 -26.02 24.46
CA TYR A 27 6.56 -25.46 23.58
C TYR A 27 7.57 -24.63 24.38
N GLU A 28 7.10 -23.70 25.22
CA GLU A 28 7.98 -22.90 26.09
C GLU A 28 8.84 -23.79 27.00
N ALA A 29 8.25 -24.83 27.60
CA ALA A 29 8.95 -25.77 28.48
C ALA A 29 10.00 -26.62 27.73
N ALA A 30 9.70 -27.08 26.52
CA ALA A 30 10.61 -27.88 25.69
C ALA A 30 11.81 -27.05 25.20
N VAL A 31 11.57 -25.79 24.87
CA VAL A 31 12.52 -24.87 24.26
C VAL A 31 13.49 -24.22 25.26
N LYS A 32 13.02 -23.89 26.47
CA LYS A 32 13.84 -23.23 27.52
C LYS A 32 15.11 -24.02 27.88
N LYS A 33 15.10 -25.33 27.62
CA LYS A 33 16.23 -26.25 27.81
C LYS A 33 17.32 -26.10 26.74
N GLY A 34 16.99 -25.76 25.50
CA GLY A 34 17.96 -25.48 24.42
C GLY A 34 18.45 -24.03 24.41
N TYR A 35 17.62 -23.09 24.86
CA TYR A 35 17.90 -21.65 24.94
C TYR A 35 19.12 -21.29 25.82
N GLN A 36 19.39 -22.07 26.88
CA GLN A 36 20.51 -21.79 27.80
C GLN A 36 21.88 -22.26 27.29
N GLU A 37 21.94 -23.19 26.32
CA GLU A 37 23.20 -23.74 25.81
C GLU A 37 23.84 -22.87 24.71
N PHE A 38 23.09 -21.94 24.12
CA PHE A 38 23.55 -21.09 23.00
C PHE A 38 24.00 -19.68 23.41
N MET A 39 23.76 -19.27 24.67
CA MET A 39 24.24 -18.00 25.26
C MET A 39 25.76 -18.09 25.57
N LEU A 40 26.59 -18.35 24.56
CA LEU A 40 28.04 -18.25 24.69
C LEU A 40 28.51 -16.82 24.39
N LYS A 41 28.67 -16.07 25.48
CA LYS A 41 29.56 -14.92 25.73
C LYS A 41 29.78 -13.91 24.58
N ILE A 42 29.05 -12.80 24.66
CA ILE A 42 29.47 -11.51 24.11
C ILE A 42 30.51 -10.92 25.10
N GLU A 43 31.79 -11.21 24.89
CA GLU A 43 32.89 -10.45 25.49
C GLU A 43 33.84 -10.05 24.35
N ASP A 44 33.82 -8.75 24.03
CA ASP A 44 34.82 -7.98 23.25
C ASP A 44 35.06 -8.33 21.76
N SER A 45 34.14 -7.95 20.86
CA SER A 45 34.45 -7.81 19.42
C SER A 45 34.17 -6.39 18.91
N GLU A 46 35.24 -5.61 18.70
CA GLU A 46 35.23 -4.19 18.30
C GLU A 46 34.86 -3.91 16.82
N ALA A 47 34.08 -4.78 16.15
CA ALA A 47 33.66 -4.55 14.76
C ALA A 47 32.12 -4.46 14.64
N ASP A 48 31.61 -3.33 14.14
CA ASP A 48 30.17 -3.00 14.05
C ASP A 48 29.33 -4.09 13.36
N ALA A 49 29.87 -4.76 12.33
CA ALA A 49 29.20 -5.83 11.60
C ALA A 49 29.02 -7.10 12.44
N VAL A 50 30.02 -7.48 13.26
CA VAL A 50 29.91 -8.65 14.14
C VAL A 50 28.86 -8.40 15.23
N THR A 51 28.84 -7.20 15.79
CA THR A 51 27.80 -6.78 16.75
C THR A 51 26.41 -6.81 16.12
N ALA A 52 26.26 -6.30 14.90
CA ALA A 52 24.98 -6.34 14.17
C ALA A 52 24.52 -7.78 13.86
N PHE A 53 25.44 -8.68 13.50
CA PHE A 53 25.14 -10.10 13.27
C PHE A 53 24.70 -10.83 14.55
N LEU A 54 25.40 -10.61 15.67
CA LEU A 54 25.02 -11.17 16.97
C LEU A 54 23.65 -10.66 17.43
N ASN A 55 23.36 -9.38 17.21
CA ASN A 55 22.04 -8.81 17.49
C ASN A 55 20.93 -9.46 16.66
N LEU A 56 21.17 -9.68 15.35
CA LEU A 56 20.24 -10.40 14.48
C LEU A 56 19.93 -11.81 15.02
N LEU A 57 20.95 -12.57 15.41
CA LEU A 57 20.77 -13.93 15.95
C LEU A 57 19.98 -13.91 17.27
N ASN A 58 20.29 -12.97 18.16
CA ASN A 58 19.56 -12.80 19.42
C ASN A 58 18.07 -12.49 19.17
N GLU A 59 17.76 -11.68 18.16
CA GLU A 59 16.38 -11.33 17.81
C GLU A 59 15.60 -12.49 17.18
N LEU A 60 16.23 -13.27 16.30
CA LEU A 60 15.62 -14.50 15.77
C LEU A 60 15.31 -15.47 16.91
N GLN A 61 16.21 -15.59 17.89
CA GLN A 61 15.98 -16.41 19.08
C GLN A 61 14.84 -15.88 19.94
N GLU A 62 14.79 -14.57 20.21
CA GLU A 62 13.68 -13.93 20.94
C GLU A 62 12.34 -14.20 20.22
N MET A 63 12.30 -14.03 18.89
CA MET A 63 11.10 -14.29 18.09
C MET A 63 10.61 -15.73 18.19
N VAL A 64 11.51 -16.72 18.05
CA VAL A 64 11.15 -18.15 18.06
C VAL A 64 10.79 -18.62 19.48
N TYR A 65 11.54 -18.19 20.49
CA TYR A 65 11.50 -18.81 21.82
C TYR A 65 10.72 -18.02 22.88
N GLU A 66 10.54 -16.72 22.68
CA GLU A 66 9.78 -15.85 23.59
C GLU A 66 8.49 -15.34 22.94
N VAL A 67 8.58 -14.75 21.75
CA VAL A 67 7.44 -14.07 21.12
C VAL A 67 6.40 -15.06 20.59
N TYR A 68 6.82 -16.16 19.97
CA TYR A 68 5.90 -17.18 19.45
C TYR A 68 4.97 -17.77 20.54
N PRO A 69 5.47 -18.36 21.64
CA PRO A 69 4.58 -18.91 22.67
C PRO A 69 3.70 -17.85 23.32
N GLN A 70 4.21 -16.63 23.55
CA GLN A 70 3.40 -15.52 24.08
C GLN A 70 2.26 -15.11 23.13
N THR A 71 2.51 -15.11 21.82
CA THR A 71 1.52 -14.78 20.79
C THR A 71 0.42 -15.84 20.73
N VAL A 72 0.78 -17.12 20.83
CA VAL A 72 -0.19 -18.23 20.92
C VAL A 72 -1.05 -18.14 22.19
N LYS A 73 -0.49 -17.79 23.35
CA LYS A 73 -1.26 -17.57 24.59
C LYS A 73 -2.24 -16.40 24.46
N LYS A 74 -1.84 -15.31 23.79
CA LYS A 74 -2.75 -14.18 23.52
C LYS A 74 -3.87 -14.55 22.55
N TYR A 75 -3.59 -15.34 21.52
CA TYR A 75 -4.62 -15.91 20.64
C TYR A 75 -5.65 -16.72 21.43
N ALA A 76 -5.19 -17.62 22.29
CA ALA A 76 -6.06 -18.39 23.17
C ALA A 76 -6.93 -17.47 24.05
N LYS A 77 -6.32 -16.43 24.65
CA LYS A 77 -7.03 -15.46 25.50
C LYS A 77 -8.08 -14.64 24.76
N VAL A 78 -7.84 -14.24 23.50
CA VAL A 78 -8.83 -13.52 22.69
C VAL A 78 -10.06 -14.39 22.44
N LEU A 79 -9.86 -15.66 22.09
CA LEU A 79 -10.95 -16.62 21.93
C LEU A 79 -11.72 -16.85 23.23
N SER A 80 -11.01 -17.04 24.35
CA SER A 80 -11.63 -17.25 25.67
C SER A 80 -12.46 -16.03 26.11
N ASN A 81 -11.92 -14.82 25.99
CA ASN A 81 -12.65 -13.59 26.33
C ASN A 81 -13.92 -13.41 25.49
N TYR A 82 -13.86 -13.75 24.20
CA TYR A 82 -15.02 -13.70 23.34
C TYR A 82 -16.08 -14.71 23.76
N VAL A 83 -15.69 -15.96 24.07
CA VAL A 83 -16.59 -16.99 24.61
C VAL A 83 -17.22 -16.53 25.92
N SER A 84 -16.45 -15.99 26.87
CA SER A 84 -16.99 -15.46 28.13
C SER A 84 -17.95 -14.28 27.93
N SER A 85 -17.75 -13.47 26.88
CA SER A 85 -18.67 -12.38 26.52
C SER A 85 -19.99 -12.91 25.99
N LEU A 86 -19.98 -14.02 25.23
CA LEU A 86 -21.19 -14.72 24.77
C LEU A 86 -21.95 -15.32 25.96
N GLU A 87 -21.26 -15.99 26.88
CA GLU A 87 -21.86 -16.58 28.09
C GLU A 87 -22.48 -15.51 28.99
N SER A 88 -21.77 -14.40 29.20
CA SER A 88 -22.26 -13.25 29.98
C SER A 88 -23.51 -12.59 29.36
N ALA A 89 -23.65 -12.69 28.04
CA ALA A 89 -24.83 -12.22 27.30
C ALA A 89 -25.98 -13.25 27.28
N GLY A 90 -25.86 -14.37 27.99
CA GLY A 90 -26.88 -15.40 28.13
C GLY A 90 -26.83 -16.51 27.07
N PHE A 91 -25.79 -16.57 26.24
CA PHE A 91 -25.63 -17.57 25.19
C PHE A 91 -24.80 -18.76 25.67
N ASN A 92 -25.42 -19.57 26.53
CA ASN A 92 -24.78 -20.72 27.18
C ASN A 92 -24.81 -22.01 26.34
N ASP A 93 -25.55 -22.02 25.23
CA ASP A 93 -25.62 -23.17 24.32
C ASP A 93 -24.50 -23.13 23.26
N ASP A 94 -24.17 -24.28 22.67
CA ASP A 94 -23.11 -24.46 21.67
C ASP A 94 -23.57 -24.19 20.22
N GLU A 95 -24.79 -23.68 20.06
CA GLU A 95 -25.43 -23.49 18.76
C GLU A 95 -24.96 -22.24 18.01
N LEU A 96 -25.31 -22.20 16.71
CA LEU A 96 -24.99 -21.09 15.82
C LEU A 96 -25.79 -19.83 16.22
N ILE A 97 -25.12 -18.85 16.82
CA ILE A 97 -25.75 -17.58 17.18
C ILE A 97 -25.75 -16.67 15.95
N GLN A 98 -26.95 -16.32 15.48
CA GLN A 98 -27.16 -15.32 14.44
C GLN A 98 -27.94 -14.12 14.98
N SER A 99 -27.37 -12.92 14.84
CA SER A 99 -28.09 -11.66 15.06
C SER A 99 -27.92 -10.79 13.83
N ILE A 100 -29.03 -10.33 13.27
CA ILE A 100 -29.05 -9.45 12.09
C ILE A 100 -29.56 -8.09 12.57
N LYS A 101 -28.80 -7.01 12.30
CA LYS A 101 -29.18 -5.65 12.74
C LYS A 101 -30.57 -5.22 12.25
N GLY A 102 -30.92 -5.56 11.00
CA GLY A 102 -32.26 -5.33 10.46
C GLY A 102 -33.36 -6.08 11.21
N ASP A 103 -33.07 -7.27 11.75
CA ASP A 103 -34.02 -8.04 12.57
C ASP A 103 -34.13 -7.46 13.98
N ASN A 104 -33.04 -6.92 14.54
CA ASN A 104 -33.06 -6.23 15.84
C ASN A 104 -33.94 -4.97 15.79
N ASP A 105 -33.78 -4.14 14.75
CA ASP A 105 -34.59 -2.93 14.57
C ASP A 105 -36.07 -3.30 14.32
N SER A 106 -36.33 -4.37 13.55
CA SER A 106 -37.66 -4.93 13.33
C SER A 106 -38.31 -5.42 14.63
N VAL A 107 -37.60 -6.22 15.44
CA VAL A 107 -38.10 -6.73 16.73
C VAL A 107 -38.35 -5.58 17.71
N GLN A 108 -37.49 -4.56 17.75
CA GLN A 108 -37.75 -3.36 18.55
C GLN A 108 -39.02 -2.64 18.10
N ALA A 109 -39.24 -2.50 16.79
CA ALA A 109 -40.45 -1.90 16.25
C ALA A 109 -41.70 -2.71 16.60
N LYS A 110 -41.65 -4.05 16.54
CA LYS A 110 -42.75 -4.94 16.93
C LYS A 110 -43.08 -4.85 18.42
N LEU A 111 -42.06 -4.82 19.28
CA LEU A 111 -42.25 -4.67 20.73
C LEU A 111 -42.84 -3.31 21.10
N LYS A 112 -42.41 -2.23 20.43
CA LYS A 112 -42.87 -0.86 20.72
C LYS A 112 -44.23 -0.53 20.11
N LYS A 113 -44.67 -1.25 19.07
CA LYS A 113 -45.88 -0.94 18.31
C LYS A 113 -46.88 -2.09 18.24
N GLU A 114 -46.53 -3.19 17.58
CA GLU A 114 -47.47 -4.32 17.37
C GLU A 114 -47.94 -4.94 18.70
N GLN A 115 -47.02 -5.23 19.62
CA GLN A 115 -47.35 -5.80 20.93
C GLN A 115 -48.08 -4.82 21.85
N TYR A 116 -47.81 -3.52 21.68
CA TYR A 116 -48.55 -2.48 22.39
C TYR A 116 -50.01 -2.41 21.88
N ASP A 117 -50.20 -2.42 20.56
CA ASP A 117 -51.53 -2.35 19.93
C ASP A 117 -52.39 -3.59 20.25
N GLU A 118 -51.79 -4.78 20.30
CA GLU A 118 -52.46 -6.02 20.71
C GLU A 118 -52.89 -5.97 22.19
N ALA A 119 -52.00 -5.56 23.09
CA ALA A 119 -52.30 -5.45 24.51
C ALA A 119 -53.36 -4.38 24.80
N GLU A 120 -53.36 -3.27 24.05
CA GLU A 120 -54.38 -2.22 24.14
C GLU A 120 -55.74 -2.70 23.64
N THR A 121 -55.76 -3.57 22.62
CA THR A 121 -56.98 -4.22 22.13
C THR A 121 -57.56 -5.16 23.19
N VAL A 122 -56.72 -5.99 23.83
CA VAL A 122 -57.14 -6.90 24.91
C VAL A 122 -57.64 -6.11 26.13
N LYS A 123 -56.95 -5.03 26.50
CA LYS A 123 -57.39 -4.13 27.58
C LYS A 123 -58.77 -3.54 27.30
N LYS A 124 -59.04 -3.06 26.08
CA LYS A 124 -60.35 -2.51 25.70
C LYS A 124 -61.46 -3.56 25.76
N ASP A 125 -61.19 -4.78 25.32
CA ASP A 125 -62.15 -5.90 25.41
C ASP A 125 -62.44 -6.28 26.88
N LEU A 126 -61.40 -6.33 27.73
CA LEU A 126 -61.56 -6.56 29.16
C LEU A 126 -62.31 -5.42 29.86
N GLN A 127 -62.05 -4.17 29.48
CA GLN A 127 -62.74 -3.00 30.03
C GLN A 127 -64.23 -3.03 29.63
N ALA A 128 -64.54 -3.35 28.38
CA ALA A 128 -65.93 -3.48 27.93
C ALA A 128 -66.68 -4.60 28.68
N LYS A 129 -66.02 -5.72 28.95
CA LYS A 129 -66.58 -6.82 29.75
C LYS A 129 -66.76 -6.44 31.21
N LEU A 130 -65.80 -5.73 31.80
CA LEU A 130 -65.88 -5.21 33.16
C LEU A 130 -67.02 -4.21 33.30
N ASP A 131 -67.14 -3.26 32.36
CA ASP A 131 -68.20 -2.26 32.33
C ASP A 131 -69.58 -2.91 32.20
N ALA A 132 -69.73 -3.90 31.32
CA ALA A 132 -70.99 -4.64 31.17
C ALA A 132 -71.38 -5.41 32.44
N ALA A 133 -70.39 -5.98 33.16
CA ALA A 133 -70.62 -6.65 34.43
C ALA A 133 -71.01 -5.65 35.54
N LEU A 134 -70.34 -4.50 35.60
CA LEU A 134 -70.63 -3.45 36.59
C LEU A 134 -72.00 -2.78 36.35
N ASP A 135 -72.38 -2.57 35.08
CA ASP A 135 -73.69 -2.04 34.71
C ASP A 135 -74.84 -2.98 35.13
N LEU A 136 -74.65 -4.31 35.04
CA LEU A 136 -75.62 -5.30 35.54
C LEU A 136 -75.75 -5.31 37.07
N LEU A 137 -74.67 -4.97 37.77
CA LEU A 137 -74.61 -4.94 39.24
C LEU A 137 -75.00 -3.58 39.83
N ASN A 138 -75.23 -2.58 38.98
CA ASN A 138 -75.52 -1.19 39.36
C ASN A 138 -74.40 -0.56 40.23
N GLU A 139 -73.15 -0.99 40.01
CA GLU A 139 -71.95 -0.54 40.72
C GLU A 139 -71.23 0.58 39.91
N PRO A 140 -70.45 1.48 40.56
CA PRO A 140 -69.68 2.50 39.87
C PRO A 140 -68.62 1.90 38.94
N LYS A 141 -68.48 2.45 37.72
CA LYS A 141 -67.46 2.00 36.76
C LYS A 141 -66.04 2.26 37.30
N SER A 142 -65.18 1.25 37.18
CA SER A 142 -63.74 1.32 37.49
C SER A 142 -62.93 1.14 36.21
N ASP A 143 -61.79 1.82 36.10
CA ASP A 143 -60.88 1.74 34.94
C ASP A 143 -59.55 1.05 35.26
N PHE A 144 -58.85 0.59 34.22
CA PHE A 144 -57.48 0.07 34.32
C PHE A 144 -56.42 1.18 34.41
N LYS A 145 -56.55 2.11 35.36
CA LYS A 145 -55.57 3.19 35.59
C LYS A 145 -54.17 2.65 35.87
N GLY A 146 -53.16 3.17 35.16
CA GLY A 146 -51.73 2.81 35.31
C GLY A 146 -51.26 1.62 34.45
N PHE A 147 -52.17 0.92 33.76
CA PHE A 147 -51.81 -0.19 32.86
C PHE A 147 -50.97 0.27 31.66
N GLU A 148 -51.33 1.40 31.04
CA GLU A 148 -50.59 1.96 29.89
C GLU A 148 -49.16 2.32 30.26
N ASP A 149 -48.95 2.97 31.41
CA ASP A 149 -47.63 3.37 31.89
C ASP A 149 -46.75 2.14 32.19
N GLY A 150 -47.29 1.15 32.91
CA GLY A 150 -46.56 -0.07 33.27
C GLY A 150 -46.20 -0.96 32.07
N LEU A 151 -47.11 -1.10 31.10
CA LEU A 151 -46.88 -1.84 29.86
C LEU A 151 -45.85 -1.13 28.97
N THR A 152 -45.98 0.19 28.81
CA THR A 152 -45.04 1.02 28.05
C THR A 152 -43.64 0.96 28.64
N THR A 153 -43.51 1.07 29.98
CA THR A 153 -42.22 0.92 30.66
C THR A 153 -41.61 -0.47 30.44
N SER A 154 -42.42 -1.53 30.53
CA SER A 154 -41.94 -2.91 30.38
C SER A 154 -41.50 -3.25 28.95
N LEU A 155 -42.29 -2.87 27.94
CA LEU A 155 -41.95 -3.09 26.53
C LEU A 155 -40.76 -2.24 26.09
N ASN A 156 -40.66 -0.99 26.56
CA ASN A 156 -39.48 -0.16 26.30
C ASN A 156 -38.23 -0.71 27.01
N SER A 157 -38.36 -1.23 28.22
CA SER A 157 -37.26 -1.90 28.92
C SER A 157 -36.81 -3.15 28.15
N LEU A 158 -37.73 -3.99 27.67
CA LEU A 158 -37.41 -5.16 26.84
C LEU A 158 -36.72 -4.78 25.52
N ALA A 159 -37.23 -3.77 24.82
CA ALA A 159 -36.61 -3.26 23.59
C ALA A 159 -35.21 -2.69 23.86
N SER A 160 -35.02 -1.97 24.98
CA SER A 160 -33.73 -1.41 25.39
C SER A 160 -32.73 -2.51 25.79
N ASN A 161 -33.16 -3.51 26.56
CA ASN A 161 -32.34 -4.67 26.94
C ASN A 161 -31.89 -5.47 25.71
N ARG A 162 -32.77 -5.63 24.72
CA ARG A 162 -32.45 -6.28 23.43
C ARG A 162 -31.40 -5.48 22.66
N ASN A 163 -31.54 -4.16 22.60
CA ASN A 163 -30.56 -3.28 21.97
C ASN A 163 -29.19 -3.33 22.67
N GLN A 164 -29.18 -3.25 24.00
CA GLN A 164 -27.96 -3.33 24.80
C GLN A 164 -27.24 -4.66 24.59
N THR A 165 -27.98 -5.78 24.53
CA THR A 165 -27.40 -7.09 24.23
C THR A 165 -26.81 -7.13 22.82
N HIS A 166 -27.51 -6.60 21.81
CA HIS A 166 -27.00 -6.53 20.44
C HIS A 166 -25.72 -5.67 20.34
N VAL A 167 -25.72 -4.49 20.95
CA VAL A 167 -24.56 -3.57 20.97
C VAL A 167 -23.37 -4.20 21.71
N ALA A 168 -23.60 -4.85 22.84
CA ALA A 168 -22.54 -5.52 23.61
C ALA A 168 -21.91 -6.69 22.83
N LEU A 169 -22.74 -7.52 22.18
CA LEU A 169 -22.27 -8.63 21.34
C LEU A 169 -21.52 -8.15 20.09
N SER A 170 -22.03 -7.12 19.41
CA SER A 170 -21.35 -6.50 18.27
C SER A 170 -20.01 -5.92 18.71
N GLY A 171 -19.97 -5.19 19.82
CA GLY A 171 -18.73 -4.63 20.37
C GLY A 171 -17.72 -5.70 20.77
N ALA A 172 -18.15 -6.80 21.38
CA ALA A 172 -17.29 -7.93 21.72
C ALA A 172 -16.74 -8.64 20.47
N GLN A 173 -17.57 -8.80 19.43
CA GLN A 173 -17.16 -9.39 18.16
C GLN A 173 -16.17 -8.47 17.44
N ASP A 174 -16.44 -7.17 17.34
CA ASP A 174 -15.52 -6.20 16.74
C ASP A 174 -14.18 -6.17 17.48
N THR A 175 -14.22 -6.25 18.81
CA THR A 175 -13.01 -6.33 19.65
C THR A 175 -12.22 -7.61 19.38
N ALA A 176 -12.89 -8.77 19.30
CA ALA A 176 -12.25 -10.04 19.03
C ALA A 176 -11.68 -10.11 17.60
N ILE A 177 -12.43 -9.64 16.60
CA ILE A 177 -11.99 -9.58 15.20
C ILE A 177 -10.75 -8.70 15.09
N LYS A 178 -10.77 -7.50 15.68
CA LYS A 178 -9.60 -6.62 15.73
C LYS A 178 -8.41 -7.35 16.35
N ALA A 179 -8.54 -7.89 17.55
CA ALA A 179 -7.45 -8.57 18.24
C ALA A 179 -6.91 -9.82 17.49
N LEU A 180 -7.77 -10.59 16.82
CA LEU A 180 -7.35 -11.73 16.00
C LEU A 180 -6.58 -11.29 14.75
N GLN A 181 -7.02 -10.20 14.11
CA GLN A 181 -6.29 -9.60 13.00
C GLN A 181 -4.94 -9.04 13.45
N GLU A 182 -4.88 -8.50 14.68
CA GLU A 182 -3.63 -8.03 15.25
C GLU A 182 -2.61 -9.16 15.38
N LEU A 183 -3.05 -10.30 15.87
CA LEU A 183 -2.22 -11.49 16.03
C LEU A 183 -1.80 -12.10 14.67
N ALA A 184 -2.63 -11.99 13.63
CA ALA A 184 -2.30 -12.50 12.29
C ALA A 184 -1.01 -11.85 11.74
N GLY A 185 -0.87 -10.53 11.86
CA GLY A 185 0.36 -9.83 11.43
C GLY A 185 1.61 -10.28 12.22
N ILE A 186 1.46 -10.58 13.51
CA ILE A 186 2.57 -11.11 14.33
C ILE A 186 2.91 -12.54 13.87
N PHE A 187 1.91 -13.39 13.63
CA PHE A 187 2.13 -14.76 13.16
C PHE A 187 2.86 -14.82 11.82
N THR A 188 2.60 -13.89 10.90
CA THR A 188 3.37 -13.80 9.64
C THR A 188 4.84 -13.48 9.91
N ARG A 189 5.15 -12.49 10.75
CA ARG A 189 6.54 -12.19 11.14
C ARG A 189 7.22 -13.36 11.83
N LEU A 190 6.47 -14.07 12.68
CA LEU A 190 6.97 -15.27 13.34
C LEU A 190 7.24 -16.38 12.34
N ARG A 191 6.38 -16.56 11.33
CA ARG A 191 6.62 -17.50 10.23
C ARG A 191 7.90 -17.13 9.49
N ASP A 192 8.08 -15.87 9.12
CA ASP A 192 9.27 -15.42 8.36
C ASP A 192 10.54 -15.56 9.20
N ALA A 193 10.50 -15.19 10.48
CA ALA A 193 11.61 -15.39 11.42
C ALA A 193 11.91 -16.88 11.66
N MET A 194 10.90 -17.74 11.71
CA MET A 194 11.08 -19.20 11.83
C MET A 194 11.64 -19.81 10.56
N ALA A 195 11.17 -19.37 9.40
CA ALA A 195 11.72 -19.77 8.11
C ALA A 195 13.19 -19.33 8.02
N ASN A 196 13.49 -18.11 8.46
CA ASN A 196 14.85 -17.60 8.55
C ASN A 196 15.72 -18.41 9.50
N ALA A 197 15.30 -18.62 10.74
CA ALA A 197 16.02 -19.46 11.69
C ALA A 197 16.26 -20.88 11.15
N LYS A 198 15.28 -21.43 10.41
CA LYS A 198 15.40 -22.74 9.77
C LYS A 198 16.38 -22.74 8.61
N HIS A 199 16.47 -21.68 7.80
CA HIS A 199 17.20 -21.67 6.53
C HIS A 199 18.50 -20.84 6.54
N ILE A 200 18.76 -20.01 7.56
CA ILE A 200 19.95 -19.16 7.66
C ILE A 200 21.26 -19.96 7.63
N HIS A 201 21.25 -21.21 8.11
CA HIS A 201 22.40 -22.11 8.10
C HIS A 201 22.84 -22.54 6.68
N VAL A 202 22.04 -22.27 5.65
CA VAL A 202 22.40 -22.52 4.24
C VAL A 202 23.61 -21.67 3.84
N VAL A 203 23.78 -20.50 4.46
CA VAL A 203 25.01 -19.72 4.40
C VAL A 203 25.79 -20.01 5.68
N SER A 204 26.97 -20.61 5.56
CA SER A 204 27.78 -20.98 6.73
C SER A 204 28.29 -19.75 7.48
N VAL A 205 28.57 -19.90 8.78
CA VAL A 205 29.15 -18.82 9.61
C VAL A 205 30.48 -18.33 9.03
N ASP A 206 31.29 -19.23 8.46
CA ASP A 206 32.56 -18.89 7.80
C ASP A 206 32.34 -18.04 6.54
N GLU A 207 31.29 -18.32 5.75
CA GLU A 207 30.92 -17.49 4.60
C GLU A 207 30.44 -16.11 5.02
N ILE A 208 29.59 -16.03 6.06
CA ILE A 208 29.12 -14.75 6.63
C ILE A 208 30.31 -13.93 7.13
N ALA A 209 31.24 -14.55 7.87
CA ALA A 209 32.48 -13.92 8.31
C ALA A 209 33.31 -13.42 7.12
N GLY A 210 33.48 -14.25 6.08
CA GLY A 210 34.16 -13.85 4.85
C GLY A 210 33.49 -12.68 4.13
N TYR A 211 32.16 -12.61 4.11
CA TYR A 211 31.42 -11.46 3.54
C TYR A 211 31.64 -10.19 4.35
N MET A 212 31.73 -10.28 5.68
CA MET A 212 32.06 -9.15 6.54
C MET A 212 33.50 -8.67 6.34
N GLU A 213 34.47 -9.59 6.27
CA GLU A 213 35.87 -9.26 6.00
C GLU A 213 36.05 -8.54 4.65
N LEU A 214 35.29 -8.98 3.63
CA LEU A 214 35.27 -8.37 2.31
C LEU A 214 34.41 -7.10 2.22
N LYS A 215 33.81 -6.65 3.33
CA LYS A 215 32.88 -5.51 3.42
C LYS A 215 31.67 -5.60 2.49
N LYS A 216 31.28 -6.82 2.12
CA LYS A 216 30.06 -7.10 1.36
C LYS A 216 28.84 -7.16 2.26
N LEU A 217 29.03 -7.66 3.49
CA LEU A 217 28.05 -7.59 4.58
C LEU A 217 28.57 -6.61 5.64
N THR A 218 27.83 -5.53 5.90
CA THR A 218 28.14 -4.45 6.83
C THR A 218 26.98 -4.29 7.81
N ALA A 219 27.13 -3.42 8.82
CA ALA A 219 26.02 -3.10 9.72
C ALA A 219 24.78 -2.54 8.98
N GLU A 220 24.97 -1.86 7.85
CA GLU A 220 23.89 -1.21 7.09
C GLU A 220 23.03 -2.20 6.29
N ASN A 221 23.63 -3.31 5.85
CA ASN A 221 22.94 -4.32 5.04
C ASN A 221 22.80 -5.68 5.75
N MET A 222 23.13 -5.76 7.05
CA MET A 222 23.04 -6.99 7.86
C MET A 222 21.67 -7.68 7.80
N GLY A 223 20.59 -6.91 7.62
CA GLY A 223 19.24 -7.44 7.45
C GLY A 223 19.02 -8.19 6.13
N ASP A 224 19.99 -8.25 5.21
CA ASP A 224 19.89 -9.08 4.00
C ASP A 224 19.77 -10.57 4.39
N LEU A 225 20.33 -10.94 5.54
CA LEU A 225 20.20 -12.27 6.10
C LEU A 225 18.75 -12.60 6.47
N GLU A 226 17.89 -11.62 6.79
CA GLU A 226 16.47 -11.83 7.11
C GLU A 226 15.66 -12.28 5.87
N ALA A 227 16.15 -12.01 4.66
CA ALA A 227 15.49 -12.41 3.42
C ALA A 227 15.66 -13.90 3.10
N ILE A 228 16.49 -14.64 3.84
CA ILE A 228 16.64 -16.09 3.69
C ILE A 228 15.40 -16.77 4.27
N GLN A 229 14.44 -17.15 3.45
CA GLN A 229 13.22 -17.85 3.89
C GLN A 229 13.12 -19.28 3.33
N ASP A 230 13.95 -19.61 2.34
CA ASP A 230 14.08 -20.93 1.72
C ASP A 230 15.56 -21.29 1.47
N GLU A 231 15.83 -22.53 1.08
CA GLU A 231 17.17 -22.98 0.70
C GLU A 231 17.72 -22.23 -0.52
N ASN A 232 16.89 -21.95 -1.53
CA ASN A 232 17.34 -21.22 -2.70
C ASN A 232 17.56 -19.72 -2.42
N ASP A 233 16.95 -19.17 -1.37
CA ASP A 233 17.26 -17.81 -0.91
C ASP A 233 18.70 -17.72 -0.37
N GLY A 234 19.11 -18.69 0.46
CA GLY A 234 20.48 -18.74 0.97
C GLY A 234 21.50 -18.87 -0.16
N LYS A 235 21.21 -19.70 -1.17
CA LYS A 235 22.05 -19.82 -2.38
C LYS A 235 22.10 -18.52 -3.18
N MET A 236 20.98 -17.82 -3.33
CA MET A 236 20.91 -16.54 -4.03
C MET A 236 21.71 -15.46 -3.30
N LEU A 237 21.62 -15.38 -1.98
CA LEU A 237 22.40 -14.43 -1.19
C LEU A 237 23.90 -14.72 -1.32
N ALA A 238 24.30 -15.99 -1.19
CA ALA A 238 25.69 -16.39 -1.36
C ALA A 238 26.20 -16.06 -2.77
N ALA A 239 25.36 -16.24 -3.80
CA ALA A 239 25.66 -15.85 -5.17
C ALA A 239 25.82 -14.33 -5.31
N ALA A 240 24.92 -13.53 -4.73
CA ALA A 240 24.96 -12.07 -4.76
C ALA A 240 26.23 -11.50 -4.10
N TYR A 241 26.78 -12.20 -3.10
CA TYR A 241 28.02 -11.81 -2.42
C TYR A 241 29.26 -12.55 -2.93
N SER A 242 29.12 -13.38 -3.96
CA SER A 242 30.25 -14.08 -4.59
C SER A 242 31.19 -13.10 -5.31
N LYS A 243 32.32 -13.61 -5.83
CA LYS A 243 33.27 -12.80 -6.62
C LYS A 243 32.71 -12.42 -7.99
N ASP A 244 31.73 -13.16 -8.50
CA ASP A 244 31.11 -12.95 -9.81
C ASP A 244 29.57 -12.99 -9.67
N PRO A 245 28.99 -11.98 -8.98
CA PRO A 245 27.61 -12.05 -8.53
C PRO A 245 26.61 -12.14 -9.67
N PHE A 246 26.89 -11.49 -10.80
CA PHE A 246 25.99 -11.46 -11.95
C PHE A 246 25.83 -12.82 -12.60
N ASN A 247 26.93 -13.57 -12.76
CA ASN A 247 26.84 -14.91 -13.34
C ASN A 247 26.34 -15.93 -12.33
N GLU A 248 26.71 -15.83 -11.05
CA GLU A 248 26.27 -16.78 -10.03
C GLU A 248 24.78 -16.62 -9.70
N MET A 249 24.26 -15.39 -9.54
CA MET A 249 22.83 -15.16 -9.28
C MET A 249 21.97 -15.71 -10.42
N ALA A 250 22.39 -15.49 -11.67
CA ALA A 250 21.69 -15.96 -12.86
C ALA A 250 21.64 -17.49 -13.03
N LYS A 251 22.45 -18.25 -12.27
CA LYS A 251 22.42 -19.73 -12.24
C LYS A 251 21.49 -20.28 -11.17
N VAL A 252 21.11 -19.48 -10.18
CA VAL A 252 20.19 -19.92 -9.13
C VAL A 252 18.78 -19.99 -9.71
N PRO A 253 18.07 -21.13 -9.61
CA PRO A 253 16.71 -21.23 -10.11
C PRO A 253 15.78 -20.22 -9.42
N SER A 254 14.90 -19.56 -10.18
CA SER A 254 13.92 -18.61 -9.61
C SER A 254 12.90 -19.30 -8.67
N LYS A 255 12.66 -20.60 -8.87
CA LYS A 255 11.76 -21.41 -8.05
C LYS A 255 12.36 -21.57 -6.64
N GLY A 256 11.55 -21.25 -5.62
CA GLY A 256 12.01 -21.27 -4.22
C GLY A 256 12.82 -20.04 -3.80
N VAL A 257 12.99 -19.04 -4.67
CA VAL A 257 13.55 -17.74 -4.29
C VAL A 257 12.39 -16.78 -3.98
N SER A 258 12.38 -16.21 -2.77
CA SER A 258 11.38 -15.24 -2.32
C SER A 258 11.50 -13.92 -3.07
N VAL A 259 10.42 -13.12 -3.08
CA VAL A 259 10.47 -11.77 -3.67
C VAL A 259 11.41 -10.86 -2.88
N SER A 260 11.49 -11.03 -1.55
CA SER A 260 12.45 -10.31 -0.69
C SER A 260 13.90 -10.59 -1.08
N MET A 261 14.24 -11.84 -1.39
CA MET A 261 15.57 -12.15 -1.93
C MET A 261 15.77 -11.57 -3.34
N MET A 262 14.72 -11.55 -4.18
CA MET A 262 14.80 -10.87 -5.49
C MET A 262 14.95 -9.35 -5.38
N THR A 263 14.50 -8.72 -4.29
CA THR A 263 14.81 -7.31 -3.99
C THR A 263 16.30 -7.09 -3.79
N ILE A 264 17.02 -8.04 -3.18
CA ILE A 264 18.49 -7.99 -3.06
C ILE A 264 19.14 -8.12 -4.44
N VAL A 265 18.65 -9.02 -5.30
CA VAL A 265 19.13 -9.16 -6.69
C VAL A 265 18.91 -7.87 -7.47
N ASN A 266 17.70 -7.31 -7.44
CA ASN A 266 17.36 -6.05 -8.10
C ASN A 266 18.24 -4.89 -7.61
N ARG A 267 18.41 -4.76 -6.28
CA ARG A 267 19.30 -3.74 -5.68
C ARG A 267 20.74 -3.90 -6.15
N THR A 268 21.23 -5.14 -6.24
CA THR A 268 22.58 -5.44 -6.71
C THR A 268 22.76 -5.03 -8.17
N LEU A 269 21.78 -5.33 -9.03
CA LEU A 269 21.79 -4.91 -10.45
C LEU A 269 21.70 -3.39 -10.59
N PHE A 270 20.79 -2.75 -9.86
CA PHE A 270 20.63 -1.28 -9.85
C PHE A 270 21.91 -0.58 -9.42
N GLY A 271 22.61 -1.08 -8.40
CA GLY A 271 23.88 -0.52 -7.91
C GLY A 271 25.02 -0.53 -8.94
N THR A 272 24.88 -1.27 -10.04
CA THR A 272 25.86 -1.25 -11.15
C THR A 272 25.63 -0.15 -12.17
N MET A 273 24.43 0.44 -12.21
CA MET A 273 24.06 1.49 -13.14
C MET A 273 24.69 2.80 -12.67
N LYS A 274 25.82 3.18 -13.29
CA LYS A 274 26.44 4.48 -13.04
C LYS A 274 25.83 5.52 -13.99
N GLY A 275 26.02 6.79 -13.64
CA GLY A 275 25.46 7.89 -14.41
C GLY A 275 23.94 8.03 -14.28
N ASP A 276 23.38 8.90 -15.11
CA ASP A 276 21.95 9.23 -15.16
C ASP A 276 21.35 8.76 -16.49
N LEU A 277 20.04 8.52 -16.51
CA LEU A 277 19.35 8.03 -17.70
C LEU A 277 19.37 9.06 -18.84
N ASP A 278 19.31 10.36 -18.51
CA ASP A 278 19.28 11.50 -19.43
C ASP A 278 20.67 11.90 -19.96
N GLN A 279 21.74 11.21 -19.56
CA GLN A 279 23.09 11.55 -19.99
C GLN A 279 23.30 11.34 -21.49
N THR A 280 24.01 12.28 -22.14
CA THR A 280 24.24 12.28 -23.59
C THR A 280 25.29 11.27 -24.08
N THR A 281 26.12 10.75 -23.16
CA THR A 281 27.12 9.73 -23.47
C THR A 281 26.65 8.39 -22.88
N PRO A 282 26.19 7.45 -23.72
CA PRO A 282 25.63 6.20 -23.21
C PRO A 282 26.67 5.36 -22.47
N GLU A 283 26.27 4.80 -21.33
CA GLU A 283 27.05 3.90 -20.51
C GLU A 283 26.75 2.44 -20.86
N ASN A 284 27.77 1.59 -20.93
CA ASN A 284 27.59 0.15 -21.14
C ASN A 284 27.22 -0.53 -19.83
N LEU A 285 26.09 -1.24 -19.80
CA LEU A 285 25.63 -1.98 -18.62
C LEU A 285 26.17 -3.42 -18.64
N ASN A 286 27.50 -3.57 -18.59
CA ASN A 286 28.16 -4.87 -18.80
C ASN A 286 27.78 -5.93 -17.76
N ASP A 287 27.61 -5.53 -16.50
CA ASP A 287 27.25 -6.42 -15.39
C ASP A 287 25.82 -6.96 -15.54
N ILE A 288 24.86 -6.06 -15.85
CA ILE A 288 23.48 -6.45 -16.16
C ILE A 288 23.44 -7.31 -17.43
N LYS A 289 24.24 -6.99 -18.45
CA LYS A 289 24.37 -7.80 -19.66
C LYS A 289 24.86 -9.21 -19.35
N ALA A 290 25.86 -9.35 -18.47
CA ALA A 290 26.38 -10.65 -18.04
C ALA A 290 25.32 -11.46 -17.30
N PHE A 291 24.62 -10.83 -16.34
CA PHE A 291 23.49 -11.44 -15.62
C PHE A 291 22.42 -11.96 -16.59
N VAL A 292 21.91 -11.10 -17.48
CA VAL A 292 20.85 -11.47 -18.43
C VAL A 292 21.31 -12.57 -19.38
N ASN A 293 22.49 -12.46 -19.98
CA ASN A 293 22.97 -13.50 -20.91
C ASN A 293 23.19 -14.85 -20.23
N THR A 294 23.69 -14.86 -18.99
CA THR A 294 23.84 -16.11 -18.23
C THR A 294 22.47 -16.72 -17.90
N LEU A 295 21.50 -15.88 -17.54
CA LEU A 295 20.14 -16.33 -17.27
C LEU A 295 19.50 -16.95 -18.53
N LEU A 296 19.55 -16.23 -19.65
CA LEU A 296 18.99 -16.67 -20.95
C LEU A 296 19.65 -17.95 -21.47
N LYS A 297 20.95 -18.13 -21.22
CA LYS A 297 21.70 -19.31 -21.67
C LYS A 297 21.30 -20.57 -20.91
N ASN A 298 20.98 -20.46 -19.64
CA ASN A 298 20.83 -21.61 -18.74
C ASN A 298 19.37 -21.99 -18.46
N ASN A 299 18.39 -21.20 -18.90
CA ASN A 299 17.00 -21.36 -18.50
C ASN A 299 16.04 -21.40 -19.70
N SER A 300 14.92 -22.11 -19.53
CA SER A 300 13.80 -22.10 -20.49
C SER A 300 13.15 -20.72 -20.56
N VAL A 301 12.36 -20.45 -21.60
CA VAL A 301 11.56 -19.22 -21.65
C VAL A 301 10.65 -19.09 -20.45
N GLU A 302 10.00 -20.17 -20.03
CA GLU A 302 9.10 -20.16 -18.86
C GLU A 302 9.85 -19.81 -17.57
N ASP A 303 11.04 -20.39 -17.36
CA ASP A 303 11.86 -20.11 -16.18
C ASP A 303 12.39 -18.67 -16.18
N VAL A 304 12.83 -18.16 -17.35
CA VAL A 304 13.24 -16.76 -17.52
C VAL A 304 12.07 -15.82 -17.24
N GLN A 305 10.89 -16.12 -17.77
CA GLN A 305 9.69 -15.31 -17.54
C GLN A 305 9.30 -15.29 -16.06
N SER A 306 9.35 -16.44 -15.37
CA SER A 306 9.13 -16.50 -13.92
C SER A 306 10.16 -15.67 -13.14
N TYR A 307 11.43 -15.69 -13.58
CA TYR A 307 12.49 -14.87 -12.99
C TYR A 307 12.22 -13.37 -13.21
N MET A 308 11.91 -12.97 -14.44
CA MET A 308 11.63 -11.58 -14.80
C MET A 308 10.39 -11.03 -14.09
N ASP A 309 9.34 -11.84 -13.88
CA ASP A 309 8.16 -11.41 -13.13
C ASP A 309 8.49 -11.06 -11.67
N LYS A 310 9.27 -11.90 -10.99
CA LYS A 310 9.74 -11.60 -9.63
C LYS A 310 10.67 -10.39 -9.57
N LEU A 311 11.53 -10.20 -10.57
CA LEU A 311 12.37 -9.01 -10.68
C LEU A 311 11.56 -7.74 -10.97
N MET A 312 10.48 -7.83 -11.76
CA MET A 312 9.56 -6.72 -11.94
C MET A 312 8.86 -6.36 -10.62
N GLU A 313 8.38 -7.34 -9.86
CA GLU A 313 7.80 -7.09 -8.53
C GLU A 313 8.81 -6.47 -7.57
N ALA A 314 10.05 -6.98 -7.54
CA ALA A 314 11.14 -6.42 -6.75
C ALA A 314 11.50 -4.98 -7.18
N GLY A 315 11.51 -4.71 -8.48
CA GLY A 315 11.71 -3.38 -9.06
C GLY A 315 10.62 -2.41 -8.66
N ASP A 316 9.35 -2.84 -8.68
CA ASP A 316 8.21 -2.04 -8.23
C ASP A 316 8.34 -1.72 -6.74
N ARG A 317 8.62 -2.71 -5.87
CA ARG A 317 8.87 -2.50 -4.43
C ARG A 317 9.99 -1.46 -4.19
N PHE A 318 11.04 -1.53 -5.00
CA PHE A 318 12.16 -0.59 -4.91
C PHE A 318 11.76 0.83 -5.36
N GLY A 319 11.10 0.97 -6.51
CA GLY A 319 10.61 2.26 -7.01
C GLY A 319 9.64 2.93 -6.03
N ILE A 320 8.68 2.17 -5.50
CA ILE A 320 7.76 2.61 -4.45
C ILE A 320 8.52 3.18 -3.24
N SER A 321 9.59 2.50 -2.82
CA SER A 321 10.40 2.93 -1.67
C SER A 321 11.11 4.26 -1.94
N LEU A 322 11.67 4.44 -3.13
CA LEU A 322 12.30 5.71 -3.54
C LEU A 322 11.27 6.85 -3.59
N THR A 323 10.12 6.59 -4.20
CA THR A 323 9.02 7.55 -4.31
C THR A 323 8.49 7.96 -2.93
N ALA A 324 8.33 7.00 -2.01
CA ALA A 324 7.93 7.28 -0.63
C ALA A 324 8.95 8.12 0.14
N VAL A 325 10.25 7.85 -0.04
CA VAL A 325 11.32 8.68 0.53
C VAL A 325 11.20 10.10 -0.02
N GLY A 326 11.04 10.29 -1.32
CA GLY A 326 10.87 11.61 -1.94
C GLY A 326 9.67 12.37 -1.39
N VAL A 327 8.50 11.72 -1.31
CA VAL A 327 7.28 12.33 -0.72
C VAL A 327 7.49 12.73 0.74
N SER A 328 8.18 11.90 1.54
CA SER A 328 8.44 12.20 2.96
C SER A 328 9.35 13.42 3.20
N LYS A 329 10.04 13.92 2.17
CA LYS A 329 10.89 15.12 2.27
C LYS A 329 10.09 16.42 2.30
N ILE A 330 8.86 16.42 1.79
CA ILE A 330 8.01 17.62 1.75
C ILE A 330 6.94 17.53 2.84
N PRO A 331 6.89 18.47 3.81
CA PRO A 331 5.79 18.51 4.77
C PRO A 331 4.48 18.90 4.08
N GLY A 332 3.32 18.57 4.66
CA GLY A 332 2.03 19.04 4.13
C GLY A 332 1.87 20.56 4.16
N PHE A 333 1.07 21.12 3.23
CA PHE A 333 0.75 22.54 3.22
C PHE A 333 0.00 22.91 4.52
N PRO A 334 0.40 23.98 5.23
CA PRO A 334 -0.13 24.25 6.55
C PRO A 334 -1.63 24.56 6.50
N LYS A 335 -2.40 23.95 7.42
CA LYS A 335 -3.77 24.37 7.72
C LYS A 335 -3.77 25.50 8.75
N ARG A 336 -4.67 26.48 8.58
CA ARG A 336 -4.83 27.59 9.53
C ARG A 336 -5.27 27.03 10.88
N LYS A 337 -4.60 27.44 11.96
CA LYS A 337 -5.01 27.05 13.32
C LYS A 337 -6.13 27.97 13.80
N GLU A 338 -6.95 27.46 14.71
CA GLU A 338 -7.98 28.25 15.38
C GLU A 338 -7.33 29.47 16.08
N ASN A 339 -7.91 30.65 15.88
CA ASN A 339 -7.42 31.92 16.45
C ASN A 339 -5.98 32.33 16.04
N GLU A 340 -5.43 31.77 14.96
CA GLU A 340 -4.12 32.16 14.43
C GLU A 340 -4.17 33.49 13.69
N SER A 341 -3.19 34.37 13.93
CA SER A 341 -3.03 35.62 13.17
C SER A 341 -2.59 35.35 11.73
N ASP A 342 -2.92 36.27 10.82
CA ASP A 342 -2.51 36.16 9.41
C ASP A 342 -0.98 36.12 9.29
N ASP A 343 -0.24 36.93 10.06
CA ASP A 343 1.23 36.92 10.07
C ASP A 343 1.81 35.56 10.48
N SER A 344 1.24 34.92 11.50
CA SER A 344 1.69 33.60 11.96
C SER A 344 1.42 32.53 10.90
N TYR A 345 0.24 32.58 10.28
CA TYR A 345 -0.13 31.61 9.26
C TYR A 345 0.72 31.80 7.99
N GLN A 346 0.92 33.04 7.56
CA GLN A 346 1.80 33.40 6.45
C GLN A 346 3.22 32.91 6.69
N LYS A 347 3.75 33.06 7.90
CA LYS A 347 5.09 32.55 8.25
C LYS A 347 5.19 31.03 8.07
N ARG A 348 4.17 30.26 8.47
CA ARG A 348 4.17 28.80 8.27
C ARG A 348 4.09 28.41 6.79
N ILE A 349 3.38 29.19 5.97
CA ILE A 349 3.35 29.00 4.51
C ILE A 349 4.74 29.30 3.93
N ASP A 350 5.37 30.40 4.35
CA ASP A 350 6.73 30.75 3.94
C ASP A 350 7.76 29.68 4.32
N ASP A 351 7.68 29.14 5.55
CA ASP A 351 8.54 28.04 6.02
C ASP A 351 8.33 26.76 5.20
N PHE A 352 7.09 26.46 4.80
CA PHE A 352 6.75 25.35 3.91
C PHE A 352 7.38 25.54 2.51
N ILE A 353 7.24 26.71 1.90
CA ILE A 353 7.82 27.01 0.56
C ILE A 353 9.34 26.95 0.62
N ALA A 354 9.96 27.56 1.65
CA ALA A 354 11.40 27.51 1.85
C ALA A 354 11.91 26.07 2.04
N THR A 355 11.11 25.20 2.68
CA THR A 355 11.42 23.77 2.80
C THR A 355 11.36 23.07 1.45
N GLN A 356 10.33 23.32 0.62
CA GLN A 356 10.25 22.78 -0.75
C GLN A 356 11.47 23.15 -1.60
N GLU A 357 11.85 24.44 -1.59
CA GLU A 357 13.04 24.93 -2.30
C GLU A 357 14.32 24.27 -1.79
N LYS A 358 14.47 24.17 -0.46
CA LYS A 358 15.63 23.52 0.16
C LYS A 358 15.75 22.03 -0.21
N MET A 359 14.63 21.32 -0.32
CA MET A 359 14.60 19.89 -0.65
C MET A 359 14.68 19.61 -2.16
N THR A 360 14.46 20.61 -3.02
CA THR A 360 14.49 20.48 -4.49
C THR A 360 15.73 19.72 -5.01
N PRO A 361 16.98 20.01 -4.58
CA PRO A 361 18.14 19.26 -5.08
C PRO A 361 18.12 17.77 -4.70
N GLU A 362 17.62 17.44 -3.51
CA GLU A 362 17.50 16.06 -3.04
C GLU A 362 16.37 15.33 -3.79
N LEU A 363 15.23 16.00 -4.02
CA LEU A 363 14.12 15.47 -4.81
C LEU A 363 14.53 15.18 -6.26
N ARG A 364 15.33 16.03 -6.88
CA ARG A 364 15.90 15.80 -8.22
C ARG A 364 16.83 14.59 -8.25
N LYS A 365 17.63 14.36 -7.20
CA LYS A 365 18.46 13.16 -7.09
C LYS A 365 17.58 11.91 -6.98
N ILE A 366 16.54 11.96 -6.14
CA ILE A 366 15.59 10.85 -5.98
C ILE A 366 14.86 10.57 -7.29
N GLN A 367 14.42 11.61 -8.02
CA GLN A 367 13.78 11.47 -9.33
C GLN A 367 14.67 10.72 -10.33
N LYS A 368 15.96 11.06 -10.41
CA LYS A 368 16.92 10.35 -11.26
C LYS A 368 17.09 8.88 -10.87
N ASP A 369 17.09 8.58 -9.57
CA ASP A 369 17.14 7.21 -9.08
C ASP A 369 15.84 6.44 -9.40
N VAL A 370 14.70 7.12 -9.33
CA VAL A 370 13.38 6.59 -9.71
C VAL A 370 13.33 6.28 -11.21
N GLU A 371 13.81 7.17 -12.08
CA GLU A 371 13.88 6.96 -13.53
C GLU A 371 14.77 5.78 -13.91
N LYS A 372 15.95 5.65 -13.27
CA LYS A 372 16.83 4.49 -13.46
C LYS A 372 16.15 3.20 -13.01
N ALA A 373 15.44 3.22 -11.88
CA ALA A 373 14.72 2.06 -11.37
C ALA A 373 13.59 1.67 -12.33
N ASN A 374 12.90 2.65 -12.91
CA ASN A 374 11.89 2.44 -13.95
C ASN A 374 12.49 1.78 -15.19
N ALA A 375 13.60 2.33 -15.70
CA ALA A 375 14.28 1.81 -16.88
C ALA A 375 14.76 0.35 -16.68
N LEU A 376 15.35 0.05 -15.51
CA LEU A 376 15.76 -1.31 -15.15
C LEU A 376 14.57 -2.27 -15.07
N THR A 377 13.47 -1.84 -14.44
CA THR A 377 12.27 -2.66 -14.32
C THR A 377 11.61 -2.90 -15.69
N ASN A 378 11.65 -1.91 -16.59
CA ASN A 378 11.15 -2.06 -17.95
C ASN A 378 12.08 -2.89 -18.85
N LEU A 379 13.38 -2.99 -18.54
CA LEU A 379 14.27 -3.97 -19.17
C LEU A 379 13.81 -5.40 -18.85
N TYR A 380 13.41 -5.68 -17.61
CA TYR A 380 12.84 -6.98 -17.24
C TYR A 380 11.54 -7.27 -18.00
N SER A 381 10.67 -6.26 -18.09
CA SER A 381 9.44 -6.34 -18.90
C SER A 381 9.74 -6.62 -20.38
N ALA A 382 10.74 -5.95 -20.96
CA ALA A 382 11.16 -6.18 -22.34
C ALA A 382 11.58 -7.64 -22.57
N ILE A 383 12.40 -8.21 -21.68
CA ILE A 383 12.84 -9.61 -21.74
C ILE A 383 11.63 -10.56 -21.61
N TYR A 384 10.72 -10.26 -20.69
CA TYR A 384 9.49 -11.04 -20.44
C TYR A 384 8.55 -11.06 -21.64
N VAL A 385 8.19 -9.89 -22.18
CA VAL A 385 7.25 -9.72 -23.30
C VAL A 385 7.82 -10.31 -24.59
N ARG A 386 9.13 -10.17 -24.79
CA ARG A 386 9.81 -10.74 -25.97
C ARG A 386 10.05 -12.24 -25.88
N LYS A 387 9.69 -12.88 -24.74
CA LYS A 387 9.81 -14.32 -24.51
C LYS A 387 11.23 -14.82 -24.79
N MET A 388 12.23 -14.07 -24.29
CA MET A 388 13.63 -14.42 -24.49
C MET A 388 14.00 -15.62 -23.62
N GLY A 389 14.80 -16.54 -24.17
CA GLY A 389 15.28 -17.71 -23.45
C GLY A 389 15.59 -18.86 -24.39
N HIS A 390 15.52 -20.09 -23.88
CA HIS A 390 15.63 -21.30 -24.68
C HIS A 390 14.27 -21.92 -24.98
N VAL A 391 13.96 -22.14 -26.25
CA VAL A 391 12.75 -22.85 -26.71
C VAL A 391 13.15 -24.12 -27.45
N PRO A 392 12.95 -25.31 -26.85
CA PRO A 392 13.04 -26.58 -27.57
C PRO A 392 11.68 -26.93 -28.19
N HIS A 393 11.62 -27.02 -29.52
CA HIS A 393 10.42 -27.43 -30.26
C HIS A 393 10.64 -28.80 -30.91
N LYS A 394 9.75 -29.76 -30.64
CA LYS A 394 9.75 -31.04 -31.38
C LYS A 394 9.04 -30.83 -32.71
N MET A 395 9.72 -31.13 -33.81
CA MET A 395 9.13 -30.98 -35.14
C MET A 395 8.15 -32.13 -35.45
N PRO A 396 7.08 -31.89 -36.24
CA PRO A 396 6.04 -32.89 -36.55
C PRO A 396 6.53 -34.18 -37.23
N HIS A 397 7.73 -34.19 -37.81
CA HIS A 397 8.27 -35.32 -38.59
C HIS A 397 9.54 -35.93 -37.98
N GLY A 398 9.79 -35.68 -36.70
CA GLY A 398 11.02 -36.09 -36.01
C GLY A 398 12.14 -35.04 -36.15
N GLY A 399 12.92 -34.88 -35.08
CA GLY A 399 13.97 -33.86 -34.95
C GLY A 399 13.58 -32.68 -34.03
N THR A 400 14.60 -32.01 -33.50
CA THR A 400 14.45 -30.88 -32.57
C THR A 400 14.84 -29.56 -33.24
N TYR A 401 14.00 -28.53 -33.11
CA TYR A 401 14.32 -27.13 -33.40
C TYR A 401 14.61 -26.42 -32.08
N GLU A 402 15.77 -25.79 -31.97
CA GLU A 402 16.16 -24.99 -30.82
C GLU A 402 16.27 -23.53 -31.22
N GLU A 403 15.62 -22.66 -30.45
CA GLU A 403 15.86 -21.22 -30.47
C GLU A 403 16.49 -20.78 -29.15
N LYS A 404 17.52 -19.92 -29.23
CA LYS A 404 18.22 -19.35 -28.08
C LYS A 404 18.37 -17.85 -28.27
N SER A 405 17.90 -17.08 -27.29
CA SER A 405 18.10 -15.63 -27.24
C SER A 405 19.37 -15.26 -26.47
N SER A 406 19.97 -14.13 -26.85
CA SER A 406 21.01 -13.42 -26.09
C SER A 406 20.89 -11.92 -26.36
N ILE A 407 21.55 -11.08 -25.56
CA ILE A 407 21.60 -9.64 -25.75
C ILE A 407 23.04 -9.15 -25.95
N ASP A 408 23.21 -8.14 -26.79
CA ASP A 408 24.46 -7.39 -26.94
C ASP A 408 24.20 -5.88 -26.97
N ASN A 409 25.27 -5.08 -26.95
CA ASN A 409 25.19 -3.62 -27.01
C ASN A 409 24.26 -2.97 -25.96
N LEU A 410 24.08 -3.61 -24.80
CA LEU A 410 23.26 -3.10 -23.71
C LEU A 410 23.84 -1.80 -23.14
N LYS A 411 23.11 -0.69 -23.33
CA LYS A 411 23.54 0.66 -22.96
C LYS A 411 22.42 1.47 -22.33
N MET A 412 22.78 2.40 -21.44
CA MET A 412 21.89 3.39 -20.83
C MET A 412 22.34 4.81 -21.18
N GLY A 413 21.42 5.66 -21.60
CA GLY A 413 21.66 7.07 -21.91
C GLY A 413 20.62 7.61 -22.89
N ASN A 414 20.62 8.91 -23.11
CA ASN A 414 19.65 9.59 -23.98
C ASN A 414 18.18 9.29 -23.60
N GLY A 415 17.89 9.15 -22.30
CA GLY A 415 16.55 8.85 -21.78
C GLY A 415 16.14 7.37 -21.82
N ASN A 416 17.01 6.48 -22.33
CA ASN A 416 16.62 5.12 -22.69
C ASN A 416 17.64 4.05 -22.22
N ILE A 417 17.18 2.80 -22.16
CA ILE A 417 18.04 1.62 -22.25
C ILE A 417 17.88 1.02 -23.66
N THR A 418 18.99 0.68 -24.31
CA THR A 418 18.98 0.05 -25.64
C THR A 418 19.81 -1.23 -25.63
N PHE A 419 19.39 -2.24 -26.38
CA PHE A 419 20.16 -3.46 -26.59
C PHE A 419 19.79 -4.13 -27.92
N ASP A 420 20.69 -4.96 -28.44
CA ASP A 420 20.40 -5.82 -29.58
C ASP A 420 20.01 -7.21 -29.08
N GLU A 421 18.79 -7.65 -29.37
CA GLU A 421 18.41 -9.05 -29.22
C GLU A 421 19.02 -9.86 -30.37
N ILE A 422 19.68 -10.97 -30.02
CA ILE A 422 20.23 -11.93 -30.96
C ILE A 422 19.50 -13.27 -30.76
N LYS A 423 18.73 -13.69 -31.77
CA LYS A 423 18.09 -15.01 -31.80
C LYS A 423 18.88 -15.96 -32.70
N LYS A 424 19.33 -17.06 -32.10
CA LYS A 424 20.02 -18.15 -32.77
C LYS A 424 19.10 -19.34 -32.88
N SER A 425 18.92 -19.83 -34.09
CA SER A 425 18.03 -20.95 -34.37
C SER A 425 18.80 -22.08 -35.03
N GLN A 426 18.58 -23.31 -34.57
CA GLN A 426 19.20 -24.51 -35.14
C GLN A 426 18.26 -25.70 -35.12
N THR A 427 18.50 -26.65 -36.02
CA THR A 427 17.97 -28.01 -35.98
C THR A 427 19.12 -28.98 -35.80
N GLU A 428 18.83 -30.26 -35.55
CA GLU A 428 19.84 -31.32 -35.45
C GLU A 428 20.84 -31.38 -36.61
N TRP A 429 20.50 -30.87 -37.79
CA TRP A 429 21.31 -30.96 -39.01
C TRP A 429 21.61 -29.61 -39.70
N ARG A 430 21.11 -28.48 -39.16
CA ARG A 430 21.29 -27.16 -39.79
C ARG A 430 21.20 -26.00 -38.80
N THR A 431 22.18 -25.11 -38.85
CA THR A 431 22.15 -23.79 -38.17
C THR A 431 21.60 -22.73 -39.13
N PHE A 432 20.73 -21.84 -38.63
CA PHE A 432 20.17 -20.73 -39.39
C PHE A 432 20.93 -19.43 -39.09
N PRO A 433 20.88 -18.42 -40.00
CA PRO A 433 21.47 -17.11 -39.73
C PRO A 433 20.88 -16.46 -38.48
N ASP A 434 21.74 -15.82 -37.70
CA ASP A 434 21.34 -15.06 -36.51
C ASP A 434 20.37 -13.94 -36.91
N LYS A 435 19.24 -13.85 -36.22
CA LYS A 435 18.35 -12.69 -36.32
C LYS A 435 18.75 -11.67 -35.27
N ARG A 436 18.94 -10.42 -35.68
CA ARG A 436 19.24 -9.29 -34.81
C ARG A 436 18.14 -8.25 -34.87
N GLU A 437 17.70 -7.77 -33.72
CA GLU A 437 16.73 -6.70 -33.61
C GLU A 437 17.12 -5.76 -32.46
N THR A 438 17.19 -4.46 -32.75
CA THR A 438 17.44 -3.46 -31.71
C THR A 438 16.15 -3.21 -30.93
N VAL A 439 16.26 -3.28 -29.61
CA VAL A 439 15.21 -3.04 -28.63
C VAL A 439 15.54 -1.76 -27.89
N THR A 440 14.53 -0.92 -27.70
CA THR A 440 14.62 0.33 -26.93
C THR A 440 13.60 0.29 -25.81
N VAL A 441 14.07 0.53 -24.60
CA VAL A 441 13.31 0.65 -23.36
C VAL A 441 13.35 2.12 -22.98
N GLY A 442 12.22 2.80 -23.16
CA GLY A 442 12.07 4.22 -22.85
C GLY A 442 11.28 4.44 -21.56
N VAL A 443 11.46 5.60 -20.95
CA VAL A 443 10.62 6.14 -19.87
C VAL A 443 9.70 7.23 -20.45
N PHE A 444 8.61 7.53 -19.77
CA PHE A 444 7.75 8.69 -20.05
C PHE A 444 7.17 9.21 -18.74
N ASP A 445 6.93 10.52 -18.68
CA ASP A 445 6.54 11.19 -17.43
C ASP A 445 5.03 11.43 -17.32
N THR A 446 4.27 11.27 -18.41
CA THR A 446 2.84 11.63 -18.45
C THR A 446 1.94 10.51 -18.99
N TYR A 447 0.67 10.51 -18.59
CA TYR A 447 -0.30 9.55 -19.09
C TYR A 447 -0.56 9.74 -20.59
N GLY A 448 -0.59 11.00 -21.05
CA GLY A 448 -0.83 11.35 -22.45
C GLY A 448 0.23 10.77 -23.40
N GLU A 449 1.51 10.87 -23.03
CA GLU A 449 2.60 10.25 -23.78
C GLU A 449 2.49 8.73 -23.83
N GLY A 450 2.24 8.12 -22.66
CA GLY A 450 2.09 6.67 -22.56
C GLY A 450 0.90 6.16 -23.38
N LYS A 451 -0.25 6.85 -23.36
CA LYS A 451 -1.46 6.45 -24.09
C LYS A 451 -1.27 6.50 -25.60
N GLY A 452 -0.54 7.51 -26.08
CA GLY A 452 -0.12 7.59 -27.48
C GLY A 452 0.75 6.40 -27.90
N ARG A 453 1.59 5.88 -26.99
CA ARG A 453 2.41 4.68 -27.19
C ARG A 453 1.59 3.37 -27.03
N GLU A 454 0.62 3.34 -26.11
CA GLU A 454 -0.23 2.17 -25.76
C GLU A 454 -1.13 1.76 -26.93
N MET A 455 -1.71 2.74 -27.65
CA MET A 455 -2.51 2.48 -28.85
C MET A 455 -1.76 1.74 -29.96
N ALA A 456 -0.43 1.58 -29.84
CA ALA A 456 0.42 0.81 -30.74
C ALA A 456 0.84 -0.58 -30.19
N ALA A 457 0.53 -0.92 -28.93
CA ALA A 457 0.96 -2.11 -28.21
C ALA A 457 -0.18 -3.10 -27.88
N GLU A 458 0.14 -4.34 -27.46
CA GLU A 458 -0.83 -5.45 -27.34
C GLU A 458 -1.00 -6.06 -25.92
N LEU A 459 -0.56 -5.43 -24.84
CA LEU A 459 -0.66 -6.00 -23.48
C LEU A 459 -1.13 -5.00 -22.43
N ASP A 460 -2.27 -5.30 -21.79
CA ASP A 460 -2.99 -4.38 -20.91
C ASP A 460 -3.30 -4.97 -19.51
N LYS A 461 -3.09 -6.28 -19.32
CA LYS A 461 -3.80 -7.05 -18.25
C LYS A 461 -3.08 -7.19 -16.90
N ILE A 462 -1.79 -6.85 -16.78
CA ILE A 462 -1.02 -6.99 -15.51
C ILE A 462 -0.86 -5.64 -14.77
N GLU A 463 -1.09 -4.50 -15.44
CA GLU A 463 -0.57 -3.20 -15.01
C GLU A 463 -1.55 -2.34 -14.21
N GLU A 464 -2.85 -2.43 -14.50
CA GLU A 464 -3.90 -1.66 -13.80
C GLU A 464 -3.86 -1.89 -12.27
N LYS A 465 -3.56 -3.13 -11.88
CA LYS A 465 -3.72 -3.61 -10.51
C LYS A 465 -2.55 -3.20 -9.61
N ARG A 466 -1.32 -3.23 -10.15
CA ARG A 466 -0.13 -2.70 -9.47
C ARG A 466 -0.22 -1.17 -9.33
N LEU A 467 -0.79 -0.49 -10.31
CA LEU A 467 -0.85 0.96 -10.36
C LEU A 467 -1.76 1.61 -9.30
N LYS A 468 -3.01 1.10 -9.16
CA LYS A 468 -3.94 1.57 -8.10
C LYS A 468 -3.38 1.31 -6.70
N ALA A 469 -2.70 0.18 -6.53
CA ALA A 469 -2.07 -0.20 -5.27
C ALA A 469 -0.91 0.75 -4.91
N ASN A 470 -0.02 1.07 -5.86
CA ASN A 470 1.16 1.94 -5.65
C ASN A 470 0.80 3.33 -5.10
N LEU A 471 -0.22 3.99 -5.66
CA LEU A 471 -0.60 5.34 -5.23
C LEU A 471 -1.40 5.35 -3.92
N LYS A 472 -2.21 4.31 -3.66
CA LYS A 472 -2.84 4.15 -2.35
C LYS A 472 -1.80 3.95 -1.25
N PHE A 473 -0.74 3.21 -1.56
CA PHE A 473 0.43 3.10 -0.70
C PHE A 473 1.08 4.47 -0.43
N VAL A 474 1.35 5.27 -1.47
CA VAL A 474 1.87 6.63 -1.33
C VAL A 474 0.96 7.49 -0.44
N SER A 475 -0.37 7.48 -0.65
CA SER A 475 -1.33 8.21 0.20
C SER A 475 -1.22 7.84 1.68
N ASP A 476 -1.10 6.55 1.97
CA ASP A 476 -1.06 6.05 3.33
C ASP A 476 0.31 6.27 4.00
N VAL A 477 1.41 6.34 3.24
CA VAL A 477 2.74 6.82 3.72
C VAL A 477 2.62 8.25 4.25
N ILE A 478 2.00 9.16 3.50
CA ILE A 478 1.90 10.57 3.87
C ILE A 478 1.12 10.76 5.18
N LYS A 479 -0.01 10.05 5.32
CA LYS A 479 -0.87 10.10 6.50
C LYS A 479 -0.17 9.66 7.80
N THR A 480 1.02 9.08 7.70
CA THR A 480 1.79 8.63 8.87
C THR A 480 2.82 9.61 9.37
N GLY A 481 3.22 10.60 8.56
CA GLY A 481 4.27 11.56 8.92
C GLY A 481 5.60 10.90 9.33
N GLY A 482 5.82 9.63 8.97
CA GLY A 482 6.98 8.86 9.35
C GLY A 482 8.19 9.23 8.50
N TYR A 483 9.29 9.63 9.14
CA TYR A 483 10.57 9.82 8.47
C TYR A 483 11.11 8.48 7.98
N LEU A 484 11.11 8.29 6.66
CA LEU A 484 11.89 7.25 5.99
C LEU A 484 13.29 7.82 5.80
N GLY A 485 14.31 7.16 6.34
CA GLY A 485 15.71 7.55 6.13
C GLY A 485 16.06 7.72 4.65
N GLY A 486 17.19 8.39 4.36
CA GLY A 486 17.60 8.67 2.99
C GLY A 486 17.71 7.42 2.09
N PRO A 487 17.67 7.62 0.75
CA PRO A 487 17.59 6.55 -0.26
C PRO A 487 18.80 5.60 -0.27
N GLU A 488 19.89 5.98 0.40
CA GLU A 488 21.14 5.22 0.47
C GLU A 488 21.11 4.11 1.54
N THR A 489 20.12 4.10 2.44
CA THR A 489 20.10 3.15 3.55
C THR A 489 19.34 1.88 3.19
N VAL A 490 20.08 0.79 3.00
CA VAL A 490 19.59 -0.58 2.82
C VAL A 490 18.56 -0.99 3.89
N ALA A 491 18.70 -0.46 5.10
CA ALA A 491 17.77 -0.65 6.20
C ALA A 491 16.33 -0.21 5.90
N VAL A 492 16.11 0.82 5.05
CA VAL A 492 14.76 1.28 4.68
C VAL A 492 14.10 0.27 3.74
N THR A 493 14.78 -0.18 2.69
CA THR A 493 14.24 -1.17 1.72
C THR A 493 14.02 -2.54 2.36
N GLN A 494 14.85 -2.96 3.32
CA GLN A 494 14.69 -4.21 4.07
C GLN A 494 13.60 -4.12 5.15
N ALA A 495 13.54 -3.03 5.92
CA ALA A 495 12.45 -2.80 6.87
C ALA A 495 11.11 -2.71 6.14
N ILE A 496 11.10 -2.09 4.95
CA ILE A 496 9.96 -2.07 4.03
C ILE A 496 9.68 -3.46 3.47
N GLY A 497 10.69 -4.24 3.05
CA GLY A 497 10.58 -5.61 2.52
C GLY A 497 10.00 -6.63 3.51
N ALA A 498 10.51 -6.65 4.74
CA ALA A 498 9.98 -7.50 5.82
C ALA A 498 8.56 -7.07 6.25
N VAL A 499 8.27 -5.76 6.21
CA VAL A 499 6.93 -5.23 6.43
C VAL A 499 5.98 -5.59 5.28
N LEU A 500 6.46 -5.55 4.03
CA LEU A 500 5.74 -5.94 2.80
C LEU A 500 5.33 -7.41 2.84
N ASP A 501 6.23 -8.31 3.23
CA ASP A 501 5.93 -9.74 3.38
C ASP A 501 4.98 -10.00 4.57
N THR A 502 5.09 -9.24 5.66
CA THR A 502 4.14 -9.29 6.79
C THR A 502 2.72 -8.91 6.36
N ALA A 503 2.62 -7.78 5.67
CA ALA A 503 1.41 -7.20 5.10
C ALA A 503 0.76 -8.13 4.08
N ALA A 504 1.59 -8.81 3.29
CA ALA A 504 1.17 -9.69 2.23
C ALA A 504 0.35 -10.90 2.69
N ASN A 505 0.59 -11.36 3.91
CA ASN A 505 -0.07 -12.55 4.43
C ASN A 505 -1.12 -12.20 5.50
N SER A 506 -1.63 -10.96 5.49
CA SER A 506 -2.66 -10.48 6.44
C SER A 506 -3.97 -10.19 5.73
N ASP A 507 -5.08 -10.78 6.21
CA ASP A 507 -6.42 -10.61 5.63
C ASP A 507 -6.97 -9.18 5.85
N GLY A 508 -6.52 -8.23 5.01
CA GLY A 508 -7.20 -6.96 4.71
C GLY A 508 -6.60 -5.64 5.24
N PRO A 509 -6.92 -4.49 4.58
CA PRO A 509 -6.22 -3.19 4.72
C PRO A 509 -6.53 -2.34 5.97
N SER A 510 -7.74 -2.41 6.53
CA SER A 510 -8.08 -1.70 7.78
C SER A 510 -7.38 -2.30 9.00
N ASN A 511 -6.98 -3.55 8.89
CA ASN A 511 -6.66 -4.42 10.01
C ASN A 511 -5.15 -4.46 10.29
N ALA A 512 -4.33 -4.11 9.31
CA ALA A 512 -2.87 -4.11 9.41
C ALA A 512 -2.27 -2.96 10.26
N ARG A 513 -2.95 -1.80 10.35
CA ARG A 513 -2.51 -0.67 11.20
C ARG A 513 -2.68 -0.98 12.68
N ASP A 514 -3.84 -1.50 13.03
CA ASP A 514 -4.16 -1.87 14.41
C ASP A 514 -3.34 -3.12 14.80
N ALA A 515 -3.09 -4.03 13.84
CA ALA A 515 -2.15 -5.15 14.00
C ALA A 515 -0.71 -4.75 14.30
N ALA A 516 -0.23 -3.70 13.63
CA ALA A 516 1.09 -3.15 13.89
C ALA A 516 1.15 -2.35 15.21
N ALA A 517 0.13 -1.55 15.52
CA ALA A 517 0.15 -0.63 16.66
C ALA A 517 -0.16 -1.31 18.01
N GLY A 518 -1.10 -2.26 18.06
CA GLY A 518 -1.55 -2.96 19.27
C GLY A 518 -0.57 -4.02 19.80
N SER A 519 0.36 -4.48 18.95
CA SER A 519 1.27 -5.58 19.23
C SER A 519 2.72 -5.18 19.56
N THR A 520 3.04 -3.88 19.54
CA THR A 520 4.42 -3.36 19.70
C THR A 520 5.09 -3.79 21.00
N GLY A 521 4.34 -4.20 22.03
CA GLY A 521 4.90 -4.72 23.28
C GLY A 521 5.45 -6.15 23.21
N LEU A 522 5.23 -6.89 22.12
CA LEU A 522 5.67 -8.29 21.96
C LEU A 522 6.91 -8.47 21.09
N LEU A 523 7.24 -7.50 20.25
CA LEU A 523 8.36 -7.62 19.31
C LEU A 523 9.65 -7.11 19.95
N PRO A 524 10.85 -7.60 19.54
CA PRO A 524 12.12 -7.05 20.00
C PRO A 524 12.24 -5.54 19.77
N LYS A 525 12.99 -4.84 20.65
CA LYS A 525 13.08 -3.36 20.68
C LYS A 525 13.43 -2.72 19.32
N LYS A 526 14.28 -3.34 18.49
CA LYS A 526 14.63 -2.80 17.16
C LYS A 526 13.42 -2.71 16.22
N TYR A 527 12.44 -3.58 16.39
CA TYR A 527 11.21 -3.60 15.59
C TYR A 527 10.09 -2.77 16.24
N GLN A 528 10.14 -2.48 17.54
CA GLN A 528 9.11 -1.68 18.20
C GLN A 528 9.07 -0.22 17.73
N ALA A 529 10.23 0.41 17.54
CA ALA A 529 10.31 1.82 17.15
C ALA A 529 9.89 2.07 15.68
N PRO A 530 10.36 1.30 14.67
CA PRO A 530 9.87 1.38 13.30
C PRO A 530 8.40 0.98 13.15
N VAL A 531 7.86 0.13 14.02
CA VAL A 531 6.44 -0.25 14.01
C VAL A 531 5.57 0.84 14.67
N ARG A 532 6.06 1.56 15.69
CA ARG A 532 5.34 2.70 16.29
C ARG A 532 5.34 3.96 15.41
N SER A 533 6.44 4.24 14.70
CA SER A 533 6.50 5.33 13.72
C SER A 533 6.04 4.91 12.31
N GLY A 534 5.96 3.60 12.02
CA GLY A 534 5.60 3.04 10.72
C GLY A 534 4.32 2.20 10.71
N ALA A 535 3.46 2.24 11.74
CA ALA A 535 2.20 1.49 11.78
C ALA A 535 1.28 1.78 10.58
N GLY A 536 1.28 3.01 10.06
CA GLY A 536 0.55 3.29 8.82
C GLY A 536 1.35 3.05 7.54
N LEU A 537 2.68 2.93 7.57
CA LEU A 537 3.47 2.38 6.46
C LEU A 537 3.15 0.89 6.29
N VAL A 538 3.04 0.15 7.40
CA VAL A 538 2.56 -1.24 7.43
C VAL A 538 1.13 -1.34 6.88
N LYS A 539 0.25 -0.40 7.25
CA LYS A 539 -1.11 -0.29 6.68
C LYS A 539 -1.09 -0.02 5.18
N ALA A 540 -0.26 0.92 4.74
CA ALA A 540 -0.10 1.31 3.35
C ALA A 540 0.31 0.09 2.51
N PHE A 541 1.29 -0.68 3.00
CA PHE A 541 1.80 -1.87 2.32
C PHE A 541 0.87 -3.09 2.38
N ALA A 542 0.14 -3.30 3.48
CA ALA A 542 -0.93 -4.32 3.53
C ALA A 542 -2.06 -3.99 2.57
N THR A 543 -2.37 -2.71 2.42
CA THR A 543 -3.34 -2.24 1.45
C THR A 543 -2.84 -2.41 0.01
N TYR A 544 -1.55 -2.21 -0.22
CA TYR A 544 -0.89 -2.52 -1.49
C TYR A 544 -1.04 -4.01 -1.84
N HIS A 545 -0.68 -4.92 -0.94
CA HIS A 545 -0.71 -6.34 -1.21
C HIS A 545 -2.11 -6.94 -1.27
N SER A 546 -3.04 -6.57 -0.37
CA SER A 546 -4.43 -7.02 -0.46
C SER A 546 -5.09 -6.58 -1.78
N ALA A 547 -4.70 -5.42 -2.32
CA ALA A 547 -5.13 -4.99 -3.65
C ALA A 547 -4.49 -5.82 -4.79
N LEU A 548 -3.32 -6.43 -4.54
CA LEU A 548 -2.69 -7.41 -5.44
C LEU A 548 -3.27 -8.83 -5.31
N GLU A 549 -3.90 -9.19 -4.19
CA GLU A 549 -4.51 -10.52 -4.01
C GLU A 549 -6.00 -10.58 -4.39
N GLN A 550 -6.77 -9.49 -4.24
CA GLN A 550 -8.20 -9.41 -4.62
C GLN A 550 -8.43 -9.35 -6.14
N ILE A 551 -7.44 -9.77 -6.91
CA ILE A 551 -7.23 -9.49 -8.33
C ILE A 551 -8.13 -10.31 -9.26
N ASP A 552 -9.03 -11.15 -8.76
CA ASP A 552 -9.90 -11.99 -9.59
C ASP A 552 -11.34 -11.47 -9.81
N GLU A 553 -11.77 -10.34 -9.21
CA GLU A 553 -13.21 -9.97 -9.28
C GLU A 553 -13.62 -8.65 -9.99
N ASP A 554 -12.75 -7.65 -10.23
CA ASP A 554 -13.25 -6.36 -10.72
C ASP A 554 -13.09 -6.10 -12.23
N LYS A 555 -14.25 -5.98 -12.90
CA LYS A 555 -14.47 -5.25 -14.16
C LYS A 555 -14.29 -3.74 -13.91
N GLU A 556 -13.49 -3.04 -14.72
CA GLU A 556 -13.89 -1.99 -15.71
C GLU A 556 -12.68 -1.12 -16.14
N ASN A 557 -12.45 -0.97 -17.45
CA ASN A 557 -11.38 -0.13 -18.02
C ASN A 557 -11.54 1.39 -17.72
N SER A 558 -12.74 1.84 -17.29
CA SER A 558 -13.10 3.26 -17.11
C SER A 558 -12.38 3.93 -15.93
N GLU A 559 -12.23 3.21 -14.80
CA GLU A 559 -11.57 3.75 -13.59
C GLU A 559 -10.05 3.83 -13.76
N LYS A 560 -9.44 2.96 -14.58
CA LYS A 560 -8.00 3.01 -14.92
C LYS A 560 -7.68 4.30 -15.67
N GLU A 561 -8.43 4.57 -16.74
CA GLU A 561 -8.20 5.73 -17.61
C GLU A 561 -8.47 7.04 -16.87
N ALA A 562 -9.59 7.12 -16.12
CA ALA A 562 -9.91 8.27 -15.28
C ALA A 562 -8.80 8.55 -14.25
N PHE A 563 -8.26 7.49 -13.65
CA PHE A 563 -7.20 7.59 -12.66
C PHE A 563 -5.85 8.04 -13.23
N ASN A 564 -5.41 7.42 -14.32
CA ASN A 564 -4.13 7.77 -14.93
C ASN A 564 -4.16 9.18 -15.50
N THR A 565 -5.29 9.56 -16.12
CA THR A 565 -5.52 10.92 -16.60
C THR A 565 -5.51 11.91 -15.44
N PHE A 566 -6.19 11.61 -14.33
CA PHE A 566 -6.27 12.53 -13.20
C PHE A 566 -4.89 12.84 -12.59
N ASN A 567 -4.10 11.78 -12.32
CA ASN A 567 -2.79 11.93 -11.68
C ASN A 567 -1.65 12.22 -12.67
N ASP A 568 -1.90 12.07 -13.97
CA ASP A 568 -0.92 12.17 -15.05
C ASP A 568 0.24 11.17 -14.97
N VAL A 569 -0.10 9.92 -14.66
CA VAL A 569 0.86 8.86 -14.36
C VAL A 569 1.80 8.54 -15.54
N GLY A 570 3.11 8.66 -15.28
CA GLY A 570 4.19 8.18 -16.12
C GLY A 570 4.47 6.67 -16.06
N GLY A 571 5.54 6.23 -16.71
CA GLY A 571 5.82 4.82 -16.93
C GLY A 571 6.97 4.54 -17.88
N GLY A 572 6.91 3.44 -18.61
CA GLY A 572 7.88 3.16 -19.66
C GLY A 572 7.35 2.29 -20.78
N SER A 573 8.11 2.21 -21.85
CA SER A 573 7.69 1.56 -23.09
C SER A 573 8.82 0.72 -23.66
N VAL A 574 8.45 -0.39 -24.30
CA VAL A 574 9.37 -1.21 -25.06
C VAL A 574 9.03 -1.08 -26.54
N SER A 575 10.03 -0.77 -27.34
CA SER A 575 9.91 -0.60 -28.78
C SER A 575 11.01 -1.39 -29.51
N THR A 576 10.77 -1.74 -30.76
CA THR A 576 11.79 -2.34 -31.63
C THR A 576 11.99 -1.60 -32.93
N GLY A 577 13.16 -1.78 -33.53
CA GLY A 577 13.57 -1.10 -34.76
C GLY A 577 14.50 0.06 -34.50
N LEU A 578 14.94 0.69 -35.59
CA LEU A 578 15.89 1.80 -35.55
C LEU A 578 15.19 3.10 -35.17
N GLU A 579 15.96 4.01 -34.58
CA GLU A 579 15.53 5.36 -34.21
C GLU A 579 14.83 6.06 -35.40
N GLY A 580 13.64 6.61 -35.16
CA GLY A 580 12.79 7.22 -36.19
C GLY A 580 11.82 6.27 -36.93
N ASN A 581 11.92 4.94 -36.76
CA ASN A 581 10.97 3.96 -37.29
C ASN A 581 10.66 2.84 -36.27
N GLN A 582 10.60 3.21 -35.00
CA GLN A 582 10.37 2.28 -33.89
C GLN A 582 8.91 1.84 -33.84
N LYS A 583 8.70 0.53 -33.66
CA LYS A 583 7.39 -0.04 -33.35
C LYS A 583 7.31 -0.28 -31.84
N VAL A 584 6.39 0.40 -31.17
CA VAL A 584 6.07 0.12 -29.76
C VAL A 584 5.42 -1.26 -29.68
N ILE A 585 5.89 -2.09 -28.75
CA ILE A 585 5.38 -3.45 -28.52
C ILE A 585 4.74 -3.63 -27.15
N SER A 586 5.15 -2.83 -26.16
CA SER A 586 4.50 -2.75 -24.85
C SER A 586 4.65 -1.36 -24.25
N THR A 587 3.66 -0.97 -23.46
CA THR A 587 3.67 0.24 -22.62
C THR A 587 3.26 -0.15 -21.23
N ARG A 588 3.91 0.45 -20.24
CA ARG A 588 3.72 0.17 -18.83
C ARG A 588 3.51 1.45 -18.05
N PHE A 589 2.31 1.66 -17.53
CA PHE A 589 2.04 2.76 -16.59
C PHE A 589 2.38 2.31 -15.17
N SER A 590 3.17 3.10 -14.44
CA SER A 590 3.54 2.77 -13.07
C SER A 590 3.91 4.00 -12.26
N SER A 591 3.00 4.40 -11.38
CA SER A 591 3.21 5.44 -10.37
C SER A 591 4.23 5.06 -9.30
N ALA A 592 4.69 3.80 -9.24
CA ALA A 592 5.86 3.44 -8.44
C ALA A 592 7.08 4.26 -8.86
N PHE A 593 7.13 4.65 -10.13
CA PHE A 593 8.26 5.34 -10.72
C PHE A 593 7.97 6.77 -11.17
N ASP A 594 6.95 7.40 -10.57
CA ASP A 594 6.57 8.76 -10.88
C ASP A 594 6.45 9.57 -9.59
N LEU A 595 7.57 10.21 -9.22
CA LEU A 595 7.64 11.01 -8.00
C LEU A 595 6.77 12.27 -8.10
N GLN A 596 6.61 12.85 -9.30
CA GLN A 596 5.78 14.03 -9.48
C GLN A 596 4.31 13.68 -9.25
N SER A 597 3.79 12.64 -9.91
CA SER A 597 2.43 12.15 -9.68
C SER A 597 2.20 11.82 -8.22
N ALA A 598 3.19 11.19 -7.56
CA ALA A 598 3.12 10.85 -6.15
C ALA A 598 3.04 12.08 -5.23
N LEU A 599 3.84 13.12 -5.49
CA LEU A 599 3.83 14.39 -4.75
C LEU A 599 2.54 15.19 -5.00
N SER A 600 2.06 15.22 -6.24
CA SER A 600 0.80 15.85 -6.63
C SER A 600 -0.38 15.18 -5.91
N TYR A 601 -0.47 13.85 -6.03
CA TYR A 601 -1.49 13.08 -5.33
C TYR A 601 -1.40 13.25 -3.82
N ALA A 602 -0.20 13.36 -3.26
CA ALA A 602 0.02 13.62 -1.84
C ALA A 602 -0.65 14.92 -1.38
N ASP A 603 -0.37 16.00 -2.10
CA ASP A 603 -0.88 17.31 -1.78
C ASP A 603 -2.40 17.38 -1.92
N TYR A 604 -2.98 16.78 -2.96
CA TYR A 604 -4.43 16.69 -3.11
C TYR A 604 -5.08 15.97 -1.92
N GLN A 605 -4.51 14.87 -1.45
CA GLN A 605 -5.08 14.08 -0.35
C GLN A 605 -5.06 14.81 1.00
N GLU A 606 -4.06 15.67 1.24
CA GLU A 606 -3.90 16.35 2.53
C GLU A 606 -4.49 17.78 2.52
N ASN A 607 -4.40 18.44 1.37
CA ASN A 607 -4.58 19.88 1.23
C ASN A 607 -5.64 20.27 0.20
N GLY A 608 -6.18 19.32 -0.58
CA GLY A 608 -7.14 19.60 -1.65
C GLY A 608 -6.55 20.61 -2.64
N LEU A 609 -7.29 21.70 -2.93
CA LEU A 609 -6.82 22.77 -3.81
C LEU A 609 -6.09 23.92 -3.10
N ARG A 610 -5.90 23.85 -1.77
CA ARG A 610 -5.43 24.99 -0.98
C ARG A 610 -4.02 25.45 -1.36
N ASN A 611 -3.10 24.52 -1.57
CA ASN A 611 -1.73 24.82 -1.97
C ASN A 611 -1.67 25.46 -3.36
N ILE A 612 -2.33 24.86 -4.36
CA ILE A 612 -2.34 25.40 -5.73
C ILE A 612 -3.03 26.77 -5.80
N VAL A 613 -4.13 26.99 -5.06
CA VAL A 613 -4.79 28.30 -4.96
C VAL A 613 -3.81 29.37 -4.46
N TYR A 614 -3.11 29.09 -3.36
CA TYR A 614 -2.16 30.04 -2.80
C TYR A 614 -0.98 30.31 -3.76
N GLN A 615 -0.35 29.26 -4.27
CA GLN A 615 0.82 29.35 -5.15
C GLN A 615 0.50 30.06 -6.46
N GLN A 616 -0.67 29.81 -7.01
CA GLN A 616 -1.14 30.47 -8.22
C GLN A 616 -1.43 31.95 -7.99
N ALA A 617 -2.18 32.28 -6.94
CA ALA A 617 -2.45 33.67 -6.60
C ALA A 617 -1.13 34.43 -6.35
N LEU A 618 -0.15 33.81 -5.68
CA LEU A 618 1.18 34.39 -5.47
C LEU A 618 1.92 34.61 -6.79
N ALA A 619 1.93 33.61 -7.69
CA ALA A 619 2.60 33.71 -8.98
C ALA A 619 2.00 34.79 -9.89
N GLU A 620 0.69 35.01 -9.83
CA GLU A 620 -0.02 35.95 -10.71
C GLU A 620 -0.07 37.37 -10.15
N THR A 621 -0.16 37.53 -8.83
CA THR A 621 -0.24 38.85 -8.18
C THR A 621 1.14 39.38 -7.75
N GLY A 622 2.10 38.49 -7.51
CA GLY A 622 3.38 38.83 -6.88
C GLY A 622 3.25 39.30 -5.42
N ASN A 623 2.08 39.15 -4.79
CA ASN A 623 1.78 39.71 -3.47
C ASN A 623 1.27 38.61 -2.51
N LYS A 624 2.01 38.39 -1.42
CA LYS A 624 1.69 37.38 -0.40
C LYS A 624 0.38 37.65 0.34
N GLU A 625 0.08 38.92 0.64
CA GLU A 625 -1.19 39.28 1.29
C GLU A 625 -2.38 38.96 0.38
N GLN A 626 -2.27 39.27 -0.91
CA GLN A 626 -3.31 38.94 -1.89
C GLN A 626 -3.44 37.43 -2.11
N ALA A 627 -2.34 36.68 -2.08
CA ALA A 627 -2.37 35.23 -2.15
C ALA A 627 -3.05 34.61 -0.92
N LEU A 628 -2.78 35.14 0.27
CA LEU A 628 -3.41 34.71 1.50
C LEU A 628 -4.91 35.04 1.54
N ASP A 629 -5.30 36.23 1.10
CA ASP A 629 -6.71 36.62 0.98
C ASP A 629 -7.45 35.79 -0.08
N SER A 630 -6.79 35.44 -1.18
CA SER A 630 -7.32 34.50 -2.17
C SER A 630 -7.57 33.11 -1.59
N LEU A 631 -6.66 32.60 -0.75
CA LEU A 631 -6.84 31.34 -0.04
C LEU A 631 -8.02 31.41 0.95
N LYS A 632 -8.17 32.51 1.70
CA LYS A 632 -9.34 32.71 2.58
C LYS A 632 -10.65 32.77 1.79
N ALA A 633 -10.63 33.43 0.63
CA ALA A 633 -11.79 33.53 -0.25
C ALA A 633 -12.20 32.15 -0.77
N PHE A 634 -11.22 31.32 -1.16
CA PHE A 634 -11.44 29.93 -1.50
C PHE A 634 -12.05 29.14 -0.32
N ASP A 635 -11.44 29.19 0.86
CA ASP A 635 -11.93 28.48 2.05
C ASP A 635 -13.40 28.88 2.36
N LYS A 636 -13.72 30.19 2.30
CA LYS A 636 -15.08 30.72 2.50
C LYS A 636 -16.07 30.29 1.41
N LYS A 637 -15.66 30.32 0.13
CA LYS A 637 -16.49 29.86 -0.99
C LYS A 637 -16.88 28.40 -0.78
N MET A 638 -15.92 27.57 -0.37
CA MET A 638 -16.12 26.15 -0.18
C MET A 638 -17.06 25.80 0.99
N GLU A 639 -17.29 26.67 1.98
CA GLU A 639 -18.23 26.41 3.10
C GLU A 639 -19.65 26.10 2.61
N GLY A 640 -20.12 26.77 1.55
CA GLY A 640 -21.48 26.64 1.00
C GLY A 640 -21.59 25.82 -0.30
N THR A 641 -20.46 25.41 -0.88
CA THR A 641 -20.43 24.68 -2.16
C THR A 641 -20.63 23.18 -1.95
N ASN A 642 -21.38 22.52 -2.85
CA ASN A 642 -21.45 21.07 -2.95
C ASN A 642 -21.09 20.64 -4.39
N ILE A 643 -19.87 20.15 -4.58
CA ILE A 643 -19.36 19.69 -5.87
C ILE A 643 -19.53 18.19 -5.94
N TYR A 644 -20.36 17.72 -6.88
CA TYR A 644 -20.69 16.31 -7.12
C TYR A 644 -21.30 15.56 -5.92
N ASN A 645 -20.54 15.36 -4.83
CA ASN A 645 -21.01 14.82 -3.55
C ASN A 645 -20.16 15.33 -2.38
N SER A 646 -20.59 15.04 -1.15
CA SER A 646 -19.89 15.49 0.07
C SER A 646 -18.46 14.94 0.21
N THR A 647 -18.19 13.71 -0.26
CA THR A 647 -16.85 13.11 -0.23
C THR A 647 -15.88 13.85 -1.14
N VAL A 648 -16.28 14.14 -2.38
CA VAL A 648 -15.47 14.91 -3.34
C VAL A 648 -15.32 16.35 -2.92
N THR A 649 -16.39 16.97 -2.42
CA THR A 649 -16.32 18.35 -1.90
C THR A 649 -15.31 18.44 -0.76
N ASN A 650 -15.33 17.49 0.20
CA ASN A 650 -14.35 17.45 1.28
C ASN A 650 -12.93 17.20 0.77
N PHE A 651 -12.76 16.39 -0.28
CA PHE A 651 -11.47 16.20 -0.93
C PHE A 651 -10.92 17.50 -1.55
N ILE A 652 -11.75 18.25 -2.26
CA ILE A 652 -11.37 19.54 -2.85
C ILE A 652 -10.98 20.56 -1.76
N LYS A 653 -11.63 20.51 -0.59
CA LYS A 653 -11.27 21.32 0.60
C LYS A 653 -9.98 20.87 1.29
N GLY A 654 -9.54 19.63 1.06
CA GLY A 654 -8.52 18.98 1.87
C GLY A 654 -9.01 18.49 3.23
N ASP A 655 -10.33 18.41 3.45
CA ASP A 655 -10.97 17.91 4.69
C ASP A 655 -11.43 16.45 4.58
N ASN A 656 -10.91 15.71 3.60
CA ASN A 656 -11.29 14.34 3.31
C ASN A 656 -10.83 13.36 4.39
N ILE A 657 -11.78 12.52 4.81
CA ILE A 657 -11.53 11.31 5.61
C ILE A 657 -11.45 10.07 4.69
N VAL A 658 -12.11 10.15 3.53
CA VAL A 658 -12.21 9.08 2.52
C VAL A 658 -11.78 9.63 1.17
N THR A 659 -10.90 8.91 0.48
CA THR A 659 -10.48 9.24 -0.89
C THR A 659 -11.62 8.93 -1.87
N PRO A 660 -12.07 9.89 -2.70
CA PRO A 660 -13.11 9.65 -3.70
C PRO A 660 -12.64 8.69 -4.80
N LYS A 661 -13.58 8.14 -5.57
CA LYS A 661 -13.20 7.34 -6.75
C LYS A 661 -12.64 8.25 -7.85
N PRO A 662 -11.71 7.76 -8.69
CA PRO A 662 -11.15 8.53 -9.79
C PRO A 662 -12.21 9.07 -10.76
N SER A 663 -13.21 8.27 -11.12
CA SER A 663 -14.33 8.73 -11.96
C SER A 663 -15.15 9.85 -11.31
N GLU A 664 -15.28 9.87 -9.98
CA GLU A 664 -15.99 10.92 -9.24
C GLU A 664 -15.19 12.22 -9.26
N LEU A 665 -13.85 12.14 -9.14
CA LEU A 665 -12.96 13.29 -9.28
C LEU A 665 -13.02 13.89 -10.68
N GLN A 666 -12.98 13.08 -11.73
CA GLN A 666 -13.07 13.57 -13.11
C GLN A 666 -14.39 14.31 -13.39
N ASN A 667 -15.51 13.74 -12.90
CA ASN A 667 -16.82 14.38 -13.01
C ASN A 667 -16.90 15.68 -12.19
N ALA A 668 -16.33 15.70 -10.98
CA ALA A 668 -16.32 16.89 -10.14
C ALA A 668 -15.45 18.01 -10.71
N PHE A 669 -14.28 17.68 -11.27
CA PHE A 669 -13.42 18.67 -11.91
C PHE A 669 -14.09 19.31 -13.13
N SER A 670 -14.98 18.59 -13.80
CA SER A 670 -15.82 19.16 -14.86
C SER A 670 -16.82 20.20 -14.36
N GLN A 671 -17.19 20.18 -13.06
CA GLN A 671 -18.12 21.13 -12.42
C GLN A 671 -17.42 22.35 -11.79
N ILE A 672 -16.10 22.32 -11.61
CA ILE A 672 -15.35 23.37 -10.89
C ILE A 672 -15.55 24.76 -11.50
N GLN A 673 -15.63 24.84 -12.83
CA GLN A 673 -15.82 26.10 -13.54
C GLN A 673 -17.21 26.69 -13.29
N ASP A 674 -18.25 25.84 -13.38
CA ASP A 674 -19.65 26.23 -13.18
C ASP A 674 -19.90 26.68 -11.73
N GLU A 675 -19.24 26.03 -10.78
CA GLU A 675 -19.29 26.37 -9.35
C GLU A 675 -18.42 27.60 -8.98
N LYS A 676 -17.74 28.20 -9.96
CA LYS A 676 -16.99 29.45 -9.81
C LYS A 676 -15.93 29.39 -8.69
N ILE A 677 -15.19 28.30 -8.63
CA ILE A 677 -14.29 28.02 -7.48
C ILE A 677 -12.96 28.75 -7.59
N ILE A 678 -12.27 28.68 -8.73
CA ILE A 678 -10.95 29.29 -8.91
C ILE A 678 -11.01 30.30 -10.07
N PRO A 679 -10.66 31.58 -9.86
CA PRO A 679 -10.71 32.59 -10.89
C PRO A 679 -9.63 32.36 -11.96
N SER A 680 -9.93 32.79 -13.19
CA SER A 680 -8.96 32.84 -14.27
C SER A 680 -7.90 33.92 -14.02
N LYS A 681 -6.81 33.85 -14.80
CA LYS A 681 -5.63 34.69 -14.63
C LYS A 681 -5.98 36.17 -14.58
N GLY A 682 -5.47 36.84 -13.54
CA GLY A 682 -5.63 38.29 -13.36
C GLY A 682 -6.90 38.73 -12.64
N HIS A 683 -7.76 37.80 -12.21
CA HIS A 683 -9.02 38.13 -11.52
C HIS A 683 -9.03 37.84 -10.00
N TRP A 684 -7.86 37.55 -9.41
CA TRP A 684 -7.75 37.22 -7.98
C TRP A 684 -8.20 38.36 -7.06
N GLN A 685 -7.97 39.62 -7.46
CA GLN A 685 -8.40 40.78 -6.69
C GLN A 685 -9.93 40.93 -6.68
N GLU A 686 -10.58 40.83 -7.84
CA GLU A 686 -12.04 40.89 -7.94
C GLU A 686 -12.70 39.71 -7.23
N TYR A 687 -12.10 38.53 -7.33
CA TYR A 687 -12.55 37.31 -6.67
C TYR A 687 -12.55 37.44 -5.15
N GLN A 688 -11.41 37.81 -4.55
CA GLN A 688 -11.30 37.95 -3.10
C GLN A 688 -12.20 39.08 -2.57
N GLU A 689 -12.33 40.19 -3.29
CA GLU A 689 -13.20 41.30 -2.88
C GLU A 689 -14.68 40.90 -2.90
N ALA A 690 -15.13 40.19 -3.94
CA ALA A 690 -16.50 39.72 -4.03
C ALA A 690 -16.84 38.74 -2.90
N ILE A 691 -16.00 37.74 -2.68
CA ILE A 691 -16.30 36.68 -1.71
C ILE A 691 -16.10 37.15 -0.26
N LEU A 692 -14.98 37.79 0.04
CA LEU A 692 -14.67 38.19 1.43
C LEU A 692 -15.49 39.41 1.86
N ARG A 693 -15.63 40.43 1.00
CA ARG A 693 -16.27 41.70 1.38
C ARG A 693 -17.75 41.76 1.01
N LYS A 694 -18.15 41.28 -0.17
CA LYS A 694 -19.54 41.41 -0.67
C LYS A 694 -20.39 40.17 -0.38
N GLY A 695 -19.76 39.03 -0.08
CA GLY A 695 -20.46 37.77 0.20
C GLY A 695 -21.15 37.18 -1.01
N ASN A 696 -20.70 37.50 -2.23
CA ASN A 696 -21.24 36.99 -3.48
C ASN A 696 -20.13 36.65 -4.48
N ASP A 697 -20.49 35.95 -5.55
CA ASP A 697 -19.55 35.59 -6.61
C ASP A 697 -19.23 36.79 -7.50
N ALA A 698 -17.98 36.88 -7.95
CA ALA A 698 -17.57 37.87 -8.94
C ALA A 698 -18.08 37.48 -10.35
N ASP A 699 -18.48 38.48 -11.12
CA ASP A 699 -18.79 38.33 -12.55
C ASP A 699 -17.50 38.39 -13.38
N ILE A 700 -16.73 37.31 -13.30
CA ILE A 700 -15.42 37.13 -13.93
C ILE A 700 -15.34 35.76 -14.59
N THR A 701 -14.25 35.52 -15.33
CA THR A 701 -13.98 34.18 -15.85
C THR A 701 -13.32 33.30 -14.80
N TYR A 702 -13.67 32.01 -14.84
CA TYR A 702 -13.18 30.98 -13.92
C TYR A 702 -12.47 29.86 -14.69
N ARG A 703 -11.52 29.20 -14.03
CA ARG A 703 -10.72 28.12 -14.61
C ARG A 703 -11.54 26.86 -14.80
N SER A 704 -11.21 26.11 -15.85
CA SER A 704 -11.68 24.74 -15.97
C SER A 704 -10.99 23.85 -14.93
N GLY A 705 -11.61 22.73 -14.55
CA GLY A 705 -10.96 21.74 -13.70
C GLY A 705 -9.68 21.19 -14.34
N GLU A 706 -9.68 21.01 -15.65
CA GLU A 706 -8.51 20.50 -16.38
C GLU A 706 -7.31 21.46 -16.27
N ASP A 707 -7.55 22.78 -16.40
CA ASP A 707 -6.48 23.77 -16.21
C ASP A 707 -5.89 23.70 -14.79
N ILE A 708 -6.74 23.53 -13.77
CA ILE A 708 -6.32 23.42 -12.37
C ILE A 708 -5.48 22.16 -12.15
N ARG A 709 -5.89 21.04 -12.73
CA ARG A 709 -5.18 19.77 -12.66
C ARG A 709 -3.78 19.87 -13.28
N ILE A 710 -3.68 20.40 -14.50
CA ILE A 710 -2.41 20.58 -15.20
C ILE A 710 -1.47 21.50 -14.40
N GLN A 711 -2.00 22.60 -13.87
CA GLN A 711 -1.19 23.56 -13.10
C GLN A 711 -0.72 23.02 -11.74
N HIS A 712 -1.52 22.18 -11.11
CA HIS A 712 -1.14 21.50 -9.88
C HIS A 712 0.02 20.53 -10.14
N ASN A 713 -0.07 19.70 -11.18
CA ASN A 713 1.00 18.80 -11.61
C ASN A 713 2.31 19.56 -11.94
N GLN A 714 2.21 20.67 -12.68
CA GLN A 714 3.35 21.56 -12.98
C GLN A 714 4.01 22.16 -11.74
N LEU A 715 3.31 22.28 -10.61
CA LEU A 715 3.90 22.73 -9.36
C LEU A 715 5.00 21.76 -8.90
N PHE A 716 4.74 20.46 -9.00
CA PHE A 716 5.64 19.40 -8.55
C PHE A 716 6.69 19.04 -9.59
N ASP A 717 6.39 19.16 -10.89
CA ASP A 717 7.39 19.00 -11.96
C ASP A 717 8.60 19.92 -11.75
N ARG A 718 8.36 21.17 -11.32
CA ARG A 718 9.44 22.13 -11.01
C ARG A 718 10.36 21.67 -9.88
N LEU A 719 9.82 20.94 -8.92
CA LEU A 719 10.55 20.42 -7.76
C LEU A 719 11.41 19.21 -8.13
N VAL A 720 10.87 18.28 -8.93
CA VAL A 720 11.57 17.04 -9.27
C VAL A 720 12.41 17.12 -10.54
N GLY A 721 12.16 18.12 -11.40
CA GLY A 721 12.89 18.32 -12.65
C GLY A 721 12.60 17.27 -13.73
N SER A 722 11.42 16.64 -13.70
CA SER A 722 10.88 15.79 -14.77
C SER A 722 10.88 16.58 -16.08
N GLY A 723 11.35 15.94 -17.15
CA GLY A 723 11.76 16.60 -18.38
C GLY A 723 10.57 17.02 -19.25
N GLY A 724 9.81 18.03 -18.84
CA GLY A 724 8.89 18.75 -19.70
C GLY A 724 9.43 20.14 -20.04
N GLN A 725 10.01 20.31 -21.23
CA GLN A 725 10.17 21.63 -21.85
C GLN A 725 8.89 22.06 -22.55
#